data_AF-A0ABD3MAK7-F1
#
_entry.id   AF-A0ABD3MAK7-F1
#
_cell.length_a   1.000
_cell.length_b   1.000
_cell.length_c   1.000
_cell.angle_alpha   90.00
_cell.angle_beta   90.00
_cell.angle_gamma   90.00
#
_symmetry.space_group_name_H-M   'P 1'
#
loop_
_entity.id
_entity.type
_entity.pdbx_description
1 polymer ?
#
loop_
_entity_poly.entity_id
_entity_poly.type
_entity_poly.pdbx_seq_one_letter_code
_entity_poly.pdbx_strand_id
1 'polypeptide(L)'
;MSNDDDVKFHYSNGGLHLRPLITSIPDRLCVSRRKLIEVELTASIRVIGDHAFRGCSSLRKIHLCEGLRTIGEKSFAGCKQLTHVSVPSTVTVINNGAFHGCTSLEDIHLCEGLLTIGHRALNKHLGVFYGCTSLLRITVPSTVAVISAWAFDGCTSLAKVQLQEGLQAIKAVAFARCSSLRYLIIPSTVTVVEDWAFDGCSSLGGVHVQSRRLRLGKGAIPFDEIIVVYNDIPSTVTYAEGGGFCLHVDPSVNEVPERAFLNHCLIEVELPQGLLAIGNKSFCRCASLRAIHLFEGLLTIGENAFAECTSLKRIAVPSTVTVICDGAFHSCTSIEEVNLREGLIVIGHRGEDGVRSGTRGVFSGCTSLLSIIIPSTVTNIGAMAFGGCTSLETVHLSDGIQAIEDSTFFRCTSLKCILIPSSVTLIGDGAFDECTNLEDVQLCEGLLTIGDSAFRQASNLLRITIPSTVTSIEGRAFHLCRSLKEVHLFEGLRTIGECAFASCGLSRITIPATVSYFGEFAFGGCKTLIGVHLCEGIHSLGEYAFDGCHSLLRINLPSTLLDVGDFDCTLLRNVAIARSITLEQGIFGASFREVNCTLDMLRSRFDDLPVHEVCFFHSHPAMNTTNQGELLQNNLRQLATQSSIVDCLGMTPLHVLACSAHHDLRLYQCISEIYPDAIITRDIWGETPLEYVLLSEAPTEILHFCLETWKRSSVLPFDFSTMISRLDDVCKSGDYVRQVIQAQRTYFPGLDINWREMLNARTFSLRIYGVIVEASLSTQYNCISTEQRREIDHFLESETFVRGHREFRYGELRRMITQFIQEHREFLIFASTMLELALWKSVLNESVPQHQYTNNDLMIREEIRVNGGQLFQVVIPHVLSFL
;
A
#
# COMPACT_ATOMS: atom_id res chain seq x y z
N MET A 1 84.22 27.65 -3.04
CA MET A 1 85.55 28.09 -3.53
C MET A 1 85.79 29.50 -3.03
N SER A 2 87.05 29.78 -2.66
CA SER A 2 87.74 31.06 -2.41
C SER A 2 87.23 32.05 -1.34
N ASN A 3 87.92 31.99 -0.20
CA ASN A 3 88.38 33.04 0.74
C ASN A 3 88.21 34.54 0.36
N ASP A 4 87.00 35.12 0.41
CA ASP A 4 86.85 36.58 0.66
C ASP A 4 85.49 37.05 1.24
N ASP A 5 84.58 36.17 1.68
CA ASP A 5 83.21 36.56 2.13
C ASP A 5 82.92 36.37 3.63
N ASP A 6 83.91 36.01 4.46
CA ASP A 6 83.75 35.66 5.88
C ASP A 6 83.42 36.84 6.84
N VAL A 7 83.12 38.04 6.34
CA VAL A 7 82.83 39.24 7.18
C VAL A 7 81.37 39.71 7.13
N LYS A 8 80.52 39.06 6.32
CA LYS A 8 79.14 39.52 6.04
C LYS A 8 78.02 38.79 6.80
N PHE A 9 78.30 37.62 7.37
CA PHE A 9 77.30 36.69 7.92
C PHE A 9 77.69 36.25 9.33
N HIS A 10 76.83 36.47 10.34
CA HIS A 10 77.08 35.99 11.71
C HIS A 10 76.18 34.79 12.02
N TYR A 11 76.81 33.65 12.35
CA TYR A 11 76.13 32.47 12.88
C TYR A 11 76.32 32.40 14.39
N SER A 12 75.24 32.37 15.17
CA SER A 12 75.27 32.21 16.62
C SER A 12 74.12 31.33 17.08
N ASN A 13 74.39 30.32 17.91
CA ASN A 13 73.37 29.43 18.51
C ASN A 13 72.31 28.86 17.55
N GLY A 14 72.67 28.58 16.30
CA GLY A 14 71.74 28.06 15.28
C GLY A 14 70.94 29.14 14.53
N GLY A 15 71.10 30.41 14.86
CA GLY A 15 70.58 31.55 14.09
C GLY A 15 71.58 32.07 13.05
N LEU A 16 71.05 32.56 11.91
CA LEU A 16 71.79 33.38 10.95
C LEU A 16 71.30 34.83 11.02
N HIS A 17 72.19 35.75 11.39
CA HIS A 17 71.93 37.19 11.37
C HIS A 17 72.78 37.88 10.28
N LEU A 18 72.12 38.71 9.48
CA LEU A 18 72.71 39.42 8.34
C LEU A 18 73.08 40.86 8.74
N ARG A 19 74.20 41.40 8.21
CA ARG A 19 74.57 42.80 8.46
C ARG A 19 73.72 43.77 7.60
N PRO A 20 73.44 45.02 8.07
CA PRO A 20 72.49 45.95 7.44
C PRO A 20 72.83 46.46 6.02
N LEU A 21 74.02 46.17 5.49
CA LEU A 21 74.50 46.71 4.20
C LEU A 21 74.30 45.74 3.02
N ILE A 22 73.76 44.55 3.25
CA ILE A 22 73.53 43.54 2.21
C ILE A 22 72.14 43.75 1.61
N THR A 23 72.07 43.88 0.28
CA THR A 23 70.83 44.08 -0.48
C THR A 23 70.31 42.80 -1.14
N SER A 24 71.13 41.75 -1.25
CA SER A 24 70.73 40.44 -1.80
C SER A 24 71.42 39.30 -1.08
N ILE A 25 70.69 38.23 -0.77
CA ILE A 25 71.27 36.97 -0.29
C ILE A 25 71.83 36.20 -1.49
N PRO A 26 73.11 35.79 -1.48
CA PRO A 26 73.70 35.05 -2.60
C PRO A 26 73.03 33.70 -2.84
N ASP A 27 73.12 33.25 -4.08
CA ASP A 27 72.72 31.89 -4.44
C ASP A 27 73.51 30.87 -3.62
N ARG A 28 72.83 29.79 -3.24
CA ARG A 28 73.43 28.62 -2.54
C ARG A 28 74.16 28.93 -1.21
N LEU A 29 73.90 30.06 -0.56
CA LEU A 29 74.59 30.50 0.67
C LEU A 29 74.66 29.42 1.77
N CYS A 30 73.53 28.81 2.13
CA CYS A 30 73.34 27.93 3.28
C CYS A 30 72.89 26.52 2.88
N VAL A 31 73.25 26.03 1.70
CA VAL A 31 72.74 24.72 1.22
C VAL A 31 73.08 23.59 2.20
N SER A 32 72.06 22.80 2.56
CA SER A 32 72.12 21.61 3.41
C SER A 32 72.67 21.85 4.83
N ARG A 33 72.55 23.08 5.36
CA ARG A 33 72.97 23.41 6.72
C ARG A 33 71.97 22.89 7.76
N ARG A 34 72.16 21.64 8.19
CA ARG A 34 71.30 20.94 9.17
C ARG A 34 71.33 21.49 10.61
N LYS A 35 72.17 22.48 10.91
CA LYS A 35 72.24 23.14 12.23
C LYS A 35 71.57 24.51 12.25
N LEU A 36 71.12 25.02 11.09
CA LEU A 36 70.43 26.30 11.01
C LEU A 36 68.98 26.11 11.47
N ILE A 37 68.57 26.88 12.48
CA ILE A 37 67.28 26.79 13.18
C ILE A 37 66.42 28.02 12.90
N GLU A 38 67.02 29.21 12.84
CA GLU A 38 66.31 30.47 12.60
C GLU A 38 67.08 31.39 11.64
N VAL A 39 66.36 32.13 10.81
CA VAL A 39 66.91 33.15 9.91
C VAL A 39 66.15 34.46 10.10
N GLU A 40 66.89 35.53 10.37
CA GLU A 40 66.35 36.89 10.47
C GLU A 40 66.94 37.77 9.37
N LEU A 41 66.09 38.25 8.47
CA LEU A 41 66.49 39.12 7.38
C LEU A 41 66.43 40.59 7.81
N THR A 42 67.45 41.38 7.47
CA THR A 42 67.46 42.83 7.70
C THR A 42 66.65 43.56 6.64
N ALA A 43 66.01 44.68 7.00
CA ALA A 43 65.16 45.50 6.12
C ALA A 43 65.86 46.07 4.87
N SER A 44 67.19 45.91 4.73
CA SER A 44 67.96 46.26 3.54
C SER A 44 67.82 45.24 2.39
N ILE A 45 67.42 44.00 2.69
CA ILE A 45 67.41 42.91 1.73
C ILE A 45 66.24 43.08 0.75
N ARG A 46 66.54 42.89 -0.53
CA ARG A 46 65.59 43.00 -1.65
C ARG A 46 65.41 41.67 -2.37
N VAL A 47 66.41 40.80 -2.38
CA VAL A 47 66.38 39.53 -3.13
C VAL A 47 66.94 38.39 -2.27
N ILE A 48 66.24 37.25 -2.26
CA ILE A 48 66.79 35.97 -1.80
C ILE A 48 67.23 35.18 -3.02
N GLY A 49 68.52 34.87 -3.11
CA GLY A 49 69.10 34.11 -4.23
C GLY A 49 68.59 32.67 -4.34
N ASP A 50 68.87 32.09 -5.49
CA ASP A 50 68.45 30.74 -5.83
C ASP A 50 69.15 29.72 -4.92
N HIS A 51 68.39 28.74 -4.43
CA HIS A 51 68.87 27.67 -3.55
C HIS A 51 69.50 28.18 -2.23
N ALA A 52 69.28 29.44 -1.84
CA ALA A 52 69.95 30.09 -0.70
C ALA A 52 69.93 29.27 0.59
N PHE A 53 68.81 28.64 0.94
CA PHE A 53 68.61 27.83 2.16
C PHE A 53 68.15 26.40 1.84
N ARG A 54 68.39 25.92 0.62
CA ARG A 54 67.95 24.59 0.19
C ARG A 54 68.50 23.49 1.10
N GLY A 55 67.64 22.64 1.64
CA GLY A 55 68.02 21.48 2.45
C GLY A 55 68.37 21.81 3.90
N CYS A 56 68.09 23.02 4.38
CA CYS A 56 68.19 23.38 5.79
C CYS A 56 67.08 22.71 6.61
N SER A 57 67.19 21.38 6.81
CA SER A 57 66.13 20.55 7.39
C SER A 57 65.72 20.89 8.82
N SER A 58 66.54 21.64 9.55
CA SER A 58 66.29 22.06 10.93
C SER A 58 65.78 23.49 11.05
N LEU A 59 65.64 24.21 9.93
CA LEU A 59 65.15 25.58 9.91
C LEU A 59 63.67 25.57 10.30
N ARG A 60 63.37 26.17 11.45
CA ARG A 60 62.02 26.23 12.05
C ARG A 60 61.31 27.54 11.78
N LYS A 61 62.07 28.62 11.76
CA LYS A 61 61.53 29.98 11.72
C LYS A 61 62.31 30.86 10.76
N ILE A 62 61.58 31.63 9.98
CA ILE A 62 62.16 32.67 9.13
C ILE A 62 61.34 33.94 9.24
N HIS A 63 62.02 35.05 9.49
CA HIS A 63 61.42 36.38 9.40
C HIS A 63 61.86 37.03 8.10
N LEU A 64 60.93 37.12 7.16
CA LEU A 64 61.10 37.88 5.93
C LEU A 64 60.90 39.37 6.24
N CYS A 65 61.73 40.24 5.67
CA CYS A 65 61.73 41.67 5.97
C CYS A 65 60.86 42.49 5.00
N GLU A 66 60.23 43.55 5.51
CA GLU A 66 59.59 44.55 4.67
C GLU A 66 60.62 45.25 3.77
N GLY A 67 60.36 45.25 2.46
CA GLY A 67 61.27 45.67 1.40
C GLY A 67 61.78 44.52 0.52
N LEU A 68 61.58 43.26 0.92
CA LEU A 68 61.92 42.10 0.10
C LEU A 68 61.04 42.07 -1.16
N ARG A 69 61.64 41.95 -2.35
CA ARG A 69 60.93 41.95 -3.64
C ARG A 69 60.81 40.58 -4.27
N THR A 70 61.82 39.72 -4.10
CA THR A 70 61.93 38.44 -4.83
C THR A 70 62.45 37.32 -3.94
N ILE A 71 61.79 36.16 -4.02
CA ILE A 71 62.24 34.89 -3.44
C ILE A 71 62.68 33.96 -4.58
N GLY A 72 63.97 33.57 -4.59
CA GLY A 72 64.62 32.80 -5.64
C GLY A 72 64.15 31.34 -5.78
N GLU A 73 64.54 30.69 -6.88
CA GLU A 73 64.21 29.30 -7.18
C GLU A 73 64.77 28.38 -6.09
N LYS A 74 63.94 27.47 -5.55
CA LYS A 74 64.34 26.50 -4.51
C LYS A 74 64.99 27.12 -3.27
N SER A 75 64.76 28.40 -2.99
CA SER A 75 65.42 29.12 -1.89
C SER A 75 65.24 28.44 -0.53
N PHE A 76 64.09 27.85 -0.23
CA PHE A 76 63.77 27.11 1.00
C PHE A 76 63.41 25.64 0.75
N ALA A 77 63.74 25.09 -0.42
CA ALA A 77 63.36 23.72 -0.76
C ALA A 77 63.96 22.71 0.24
N GLY A 78 63.13 21.86 0.84
CA GLY A 78 63.53 20.83 1.81
C GLY A 78 63.78 21.35 3.23
N CYS A 79 63.31 22.55 3.57
CA CYS A 79 63.26 23.06 4.95
C CYS A 79 62.14 22.34 5.74
N LYS A 80 62.39 21.08 6.10
CA LYS A 80 61.37 20.16 6.63
C LYS A 80 60.76 20.53 7.98
N GLN A 81 61.37 21.44 8.76
CA GLN A 81 60.86 21.86 10.08
C GLN A 81 60.22 23.27 10.07
N LEU A 82 60.11 23.92 8.91
CA LEU A 82 59.52 25.23 8.77
C LEU A 82 58.01 25.12 8.90
N THR A 83 57.40 25.78 9.88
CA THR A 83 55.97 25.61 10.19
C THR A 83 55.08 26.77 9.73
N HIS A 84 55.58 28.00 9.83
CA HIS A 84 54.85 29.21 9.48
C HIS A 84 55.74 30.16 8.70
N VAL A 85 55.20 30.76 7.64
CA VAL A 85 55.88 31.80 6.86
C VAL A 85 54.89 32.92 6.58
N SER A 86 55.30 34.16 6.83
CA SER A 86 54.55 35.34 6.39
C SER A 86 55.33 36.03 5.28
N VAL A 87 54.73 36.11 4.09
CA VAL A 87 55.32 36.81 2.95
C VAL A 87 54.98 38.31 3.06
N PRO A 88 55.96 39.21 3.13
CA PRO A 88 55.72 40.63 3.31
C PRO A 88 55.12 41.27 2.05
N SER A 89 54.34 42.34 2.23
CA SER A 89 53.55 43.02 1.17
C SER A 89 54.35 43.51 -0.03
N THR A 90 55.65 43.67 0.14
CA THR A 90 56.60 44.17 -0.85
C THR A 90 57.08 43.11 -1.84
N VAL A 91 56.82 41.83 -1.57
CA VAL A 91 57.21 40.71 -2.45
C VAL A 91 56.29 40.66 -3.66
N THR A 92 56.89 40.70 -4.84
CA THR A 92 56.17 40.69 -6.12
C THR A 92 56.27 39.34 -6.83
N VAL A 93 57.33 38.56 -6.54
CA VAL A 93 57.63 37.29 -7.23
C VAL A 93 58.15 36.25 -6.24
N ILE A 94 57.55 35.05 -6.29
CA ILE A 94 58.06 33.83 -5.65
C ILE A 94 58.37 32.82 -6.76
N ASN A 95 59.65 32.48 -6.92
CA ASN A 95 60.10 31.59 -7.99
C ASN A 95 59.82 30.11 -7.69
N ASN A 96 59.98 29.29 -8.72
CA ASN A 96 59.65 27.87 -8.69
C ASN A 96 60.38 27.09 -7.60
N GLY A 97 59.67 26.17 -6.97
CA GLY A 97 60.20 25.34 -5.90
C GLY A 97 60.65 26.08 -4.64
N ALA A 98 60.39 27.38 -4.48
CA ALA A 98 60.88 28.17 -3.35
C ALA A 98 60.62 27.48 -1.99
N PHE A 99 59.47 26.85 -1.80
CA PHE A 99 59.11 26.10 -0.59
C PHE A 99 58.87 24.60 -0.84
N HIS A 100 59.43 24.03 -1.91
CA HIS A 100 59.27 22.63 -2.27
C HIS A 100 59.66 21.71 -1.10
N GLY A 101 58.77 20.80 -0.69
CA GLY A 101 59.06 19.77 0.31
C GLY A 101 59.26 20.32 1.72
N CYS A 102 58.71 21.50 2.02
CA CYS A 102 58.56 22.00 3.38
C CYS A 102 57.43 21.24 4.07
N THR A 103 57.71 19.99 4.45
CA THR A 103 56.69 19.02 4.90
C THR A 103 55.96 19.38 6.19
N SER A 104 56.51 20.26 7.02
CA SER A 104 55.89 20.73 8.27
C SER A 104 55.23 22.11 8.16
N LEU A 105 55.18 22.72 6.96
CA LEU A 105 54.56 24.03 6.76
C LEU A 105 53.04 23.89 6.90
N GLU A 106 52.46 24.45 7.97
CA GLU A 106 51.03 24.35 8.31
C GLU A 106 50.24 25.53 7.77
N ASP A 107 50.82 26.73 7.84
CA ASP A 107 50.20 27.99 7.38
C ASP A 107 51.22 28.87 6.65
N ILE A 108 50.78 29.50 5.55
CA ILE A 108 51.56 30.51 4.85
C ILE A 108 50.66 31.67 4.43
N HIS A 109 51.02 32.87 4.86
CA HIS A 109 50.33 34.09 4.46
C HIS A 109 50.97 34.65 3.19
N LEU A 110 50.21 34.65 2.09
CA LEU A 110 50.58 35.30 0.83
C LEU A 110 50.05 36.73 0.82
N CYS A 111 50.84 37.67 0.29
CA CYS A 111 50.49 39.09 0.30
C CYS A 111 49.84 39.58 -0.99
N GLU A 112 49.08 40.69 -0.91
CA GLU A 112 48.46 41.37 -2.06
C GLU A 112 49.46 42.01 -3.04
N GLY A 113 50.77 42.02 -2.78
CA GLY A 113 51.77 42.47 -3.75
C GLY A 113 52.13 41.43 -4.84
N LEU A 114 51.68 40.18 -4.67
CA LEU A 114 52.12 39.04 -5.46
C LEU A 114 51.35 38.91 -6.77
N LEU A 115 52.04 38.95 -7.92
CA LEU A 115 51.38 38.86 -9.24
C LEU A 115 51.16 37.42 -9.73
N THR A 116 52.07 36.51 -9.36
CA THR A 116 51.99 35.09 -9.74
C THR A 116 52.47 34.19 -8.61
N ILE A 117 51.87 33.02 -8.46
CA ILE A 117 52.41 31.95 -7.60
C ILE A 117 53.24 31.03 -8.51
N GLY A 118 54.55 31.21 -8.46
CA GLY A 118 55.51 30.52 -9.33
C GLY A 118 55.81 31.30 -10.61
N HIS A 119 56.85 30.86 -11.32
CA HIS A 119 57.22 31.31 -12.65
C HIS A 119 57.00 30.16 -13.65
N ARG A 120 56.98 30.41 -14.97
CA ARG A 120 56.74 29.39 -16.01
C ARG A 120 57.55 28.11 -15.77
N ALA A 121 56.92 27.07 -15.21
CA ALA A 121 57.60 25.84 -14.81
C ALA A 121 57.86 24.99 -16.07
N LEU A 122 59.10 25.03 -16.57
CA LEU A 122 59.54 24.18 -17.68
C LEU A 122 59.89 22.75 -17.23
N ASN A 123 60.05 22.55 -15.92
CA ASN A 123 60.48 21.29 -15.30
C ASN A 123 59.33 20.66 -14.50
N LYS A 124 59.09 19.35 -14.70
CA LYS A 124 58.09 18.58 -13.95
C LYS A 124 58.39 18.61 -12.44
N HIS A 125 57.35 18.66 -11.61
CA HIS A 125 57.43 18.59 -10.12
C HIS A 125 58.17 19.74 -9.42
N LEU A 126 58.13 20.95 -9.99
CA LEU A 126 58.82 22.13 -9.43
C LEU A 126 57.89 23.27 -9.00
N GLY A 127 56.71 22.93 -8.51
CA GLY A 127 55.79 23.91 -7.92
C GLY A 127 56.35 24.59 -6.68
N VAL A 128 55.88 25.82 -6.42
CA VAL A 128 56.32 26.64 -5.28
C VAL A 128 56.18 25.91 -3.94
N PHE A 129 55.04 25.24 -3.73
CA PHE A 129 54.67 24.50 -2.53
C PHE A 129 54.56 22.99 -2.79
N TYR A 130 55.21 22.47 -3.83
CA TYR A 130 55.16 21.05 -4.16
C TYR A 130 55.53 20.19 -2.95
N GLY A 131 54.66 19.25 -2.56
CA GLY A 131 54.89 18.33 -1.45
C GLY A 131 54.90 18.97 -0.05
N CYS A 132 54.26 20.13 0.13
CA CYS A 132 53.99 20.70 1.46
C CYS A 132 52.84 19.93 2.14
N THR A 133 53.14 18.74 2.64
CA THR A 133 52.13 17.76 3.12
C THR A 133 51.32 18.21 4.34
N SER A 134 51.82 19.14 5.17
CA SER A 134 51.11 19.67 6.34
C SER A 134 50.29 20.94 6.09
N LEU A 135 50.34 21.52 4.89
CA LEU A 135 49.67 22.79 4.63
C LEU A 135 48.15 22.60 4.71
N LEU A 136 47.49 23.31 5.63
CA LEU A 136 46.06 23.09 5.93
C LEU A 136 45.14 23.94 5.05
N ARG A 137 45.55 25.17 4.78
CA ARG A 137 44.78 26.17 4.05
C ARG A 137 45.67 27.09 3.24
N ILE A 138 45.10 27.66 2.18
CA ILE A 138 45.73 28.75 1.43
C ILE A 138 44.68 29.76 0.97
N THR A 139 45.02 31.04 1.10
CA THR A 139 44.27 32.14 0.49
C THR A 139 45.14 32.74 -0.61
N VAL A 140 44.65 32.66 -1.85
CA VAL A 140 45.32 33.24 -3.02
C VAL A 140 44.90 34.71 -3.11
N PRO A 141 45.82 35.68 -3.01
CA PRO A 141 45.48 37.10 -3.02
C PRO A 141 44.89 37.56 -4.36
N SER A 142 44.11 38.65 -4.33
CA SER A 142 43.36 39.16 -5.50
C SER A 142 44.26 39.59 -6.66
N THR A 143 45.50 39.97 -6.37
CA THR A 143 46.50 40.40 -7.36
C THR A 143 47.17 39.26 -8.11
N VAL A 144 46.98 38.00 -7.68
CA VAL A 144 47.55 36.84 -8.36
C VAL A 144 46.72 36.50 -9.60
N ALA A 145 47.26 36.78 -10.78
CA ALA A 145 46.59 36.49 -12.04
C ALA A 145 46.68 35.00 -12.45
N VAL A 146 47.73 34.30 -12.03
CA VAL A 146 47.99 32.91 -12.46
C VAL A 146 48.58 32.07 -11.33
N ILE A 147 48.01 30.87 -11.14
CA ILE A 147 48.60 29.79 -10.33
C ILE A 147 49.36 28.86 -11.26
N SER A 148 50.69 28.79 -11.10
CA SER A 148 51.57 28.04 -11.99
C SER A 148 51.43 26.52 -11.87
N ALA A 149 51.92 25.80 -12.87
CA ALA A 149 51.85 24.34 -12.90
C ALA A 149 52.59 23.73 -11.69
N TRP A 150 52.06 22.65 -11.13
CA TRP A 150 52.53 21.96 -9.92
C TRP A 150 52.52 22.78 -8.62
N ALA A 151 52.01 24.01 -8.60
CA ALA A 151 52.20 24.97 -7.48
C ALA A 151 51.93 24.38 -6.08
N PHE A 152 50.86 23.62 -5.91
CA PHE A 152 50.41 22.98 -4.67
C PHE A 152 50.29 21.46 -4.79
N ASP A 153 50.92 20.87 -5.79
CA ASP A 153 50.84 19.43 -6.03
C ASP A 153 51.41 18.62 -4.86
N GLY A 154 50.66 17.64 -4.37
CA GLY A 154 51.05 16.79 -3.25
C GLY A 154 50.88 17.45 -1.86
N CYS A 155 50.17 18.58 -1.78
CA CYS A 155 49.74 19.15 -0.49
C CYS A 155 48.58 18.32 0.08
N THR A 156 48.89 17.15 0.62
CA THR A 156 47.89 16.13 1.02
C THR A 156 46.94 16.57 2.14
N SER A 157 47.35 17.48 3.03
CA SER A 157 46.50 18.01 4.12
C SER A 157 45.73 19.28 3.75
N LEU A 158 45.88 19.78 2.51
CA LEU A 158 45.26 21.03 2.07
C LEU A 158 43.76 20.83 1.94
N ALA A 159 43.02 21.30 2.94
CA ALA A 159 41.57 21.13 3.03
C ALA A 159 40.80 22.35 2.52
N LYS A 160 41.39 23.56 2.60
CA LYS A 160 40.73 24.82 2.22
C LYS A 160 41.59 25.64 1.26
N VAL A 161 41.04 25.93 0.07
CA VAL A 161 41.63 26.83 -0.93
C VAL A 161 40.66 27.98 -1.19
N GLN A 162 41.06 29.20 -0.88
CA GLN A 162 40.30 30.41 -1.21
C GLN A 162 40.92 31.08 -2.42
N LEU A 163 40.20 31.04 -3.55
CA LEU A 163 40.56 31.74 -4.77
C LEU A 163 39.79 33.08 -4.82
N GLN A 164 40.51 34.20 -4.95
CA GLN A 164 39.92 35.54 -4.97
C GLN A 164 39.63 36.02 -6.39
N GLU A 165 38.75 37.02 -6.51
CA GLU A 165 38.49 37.69 -7.78
C GLU A 165 39.75 38.43 -8.27
N GLY A 166 40.10 38.19 -9.53
CA GLY A 166 41.36 38.64 -10.16
C GLY A 166 42.14 37.50 -10.79
N LEU A 167 41.99 36.28 -10.28
CA LEU A 167 42.62 35.07 -10.82
C LEU A 167 42.10 34.73 -12.22
N GLN A 168 43.00 34.62 -13.19
CA GLN A 168 42.65 34.37 -14.60
C GLN A 168 42.83 32.92 -15.02
N ALA A 169 43.84 32.22 -14.46
CA ALA A 169 44.20 30.88 -14.92
C ALA A 169 44.75 29.98 -13.81
N ILE A 170 44.32 28.71 -13.82
CA ILE A 170 44.89 27.61 -13.03
C ILE A 170 45.62 26.66 -13.98
N LYS A 171 46.94 26.55 -13.83
CA LYS A 171 47.79 25.77 -14.75
C LYS A 171 47.78 24.28 -14.44
N ALA A 172 48.33 23.49 -15.37
CA ALA A 172 48.28 22.04 -15.31
C ALA A 172 48.86 21.49 -13.99
N VAL A 173 48.19 20.50 -13.40
CA VAL A 173 48.65 19.82 -12.16
C VAL A 173 48.81 20.78 -10.96
N ALA A 174 48.22 21.98 -10.98
CA ALA A 174 48.45 22.99 -9.93
C ALA A 174 48.08 22.53 -8.52
N PHE A 175 47.02 21.72 -8.37
CA PHE A 175 46.48 21.19 -7.11
C PHE A 175 46.34 19.66 -7.13
N ALA A 176 47.12 18.97 -7.97
CA ALA A 176 47.02 17.52 -8.02
C ALA A 176 47.43 16.89 -6.69
N ARG A 177 46.84 15.74 -6.35
CA ARG A 177 47.10 14.98 -5.11
C ARG A 177 46.87 15.77 -3.82
N CYS A 178 46.05 16.83 -3.88
CA CYS A 178 45.50 17.47 -2.68
C CYS A 178 44.36 16.61 -2.11
N SER A 179 44.71 15.45 -1.55
CA SER A 179 43.75 14.42 -1.14
C SER A 179 42.76 14.83 -0.06
N SER A 180 43.05 15.87 0.73
CA SER A 180 42.13 16.42 1.75
C SER A 180 41.24 17.56 1.24
N LEU A 181 41.43 18.02 -0.01
CA LEU A 181 40.63 19.11 -0.57
C LEU A 181 39.20 18.63 -0.78
N ARG A 182 38.23 19.27 -0.11
CA ARG A 182 36.83 18.81 -0.11
C ARG A 182 35.94 19.55 -1.09
N TYR A 183 36.20 20.82 -1.30
CA TYR A 183 35.38 21.70 -2.12
C TYR A 183 36.22 22.86 -2.65
N LEU A 184 35.84 23.36 -3.83
CA LEU A 184 36.53 24.45 -4.51
C LEU A 184 35.54 25.40 -5.18
N ILE A 185 35.73 26.71 -4.98
CA ILE A 185 35.06 27.76 -5.74
C ILE A 185 36.04 28.31 -6.78
N ILE A 186 35.69 28.18 -8.06
CA ILE A 186 36.39 28.79 -9.18
C ILE A 186 35.72 30.15 -9.47
N PRO A 187 36.39 31.29 -9.20
CA PRO A 187 35.79 32.61 -9.31
C PRO A 187 35.47 33.00 -10.75
N SER A 188 34.62 34.03 -10.91
CA SER A 188 34.09 34.44 -12.20
C SER A 188 35.18 34.92 -13.18
N THR A 189 36.29 35.41 -12.63
CA THR A 189 37.47 35.87 -13.37
C THR A 189 38.31 34.75 -14.01
N VAL A 190 38.15 33.47 -13.60
CA VAL A 190 38.96 32.37 -14.16
C VAL A 190 38.46 31.99 -15.55
N THR A 191 39.33 32.09 -16.54
CA THR A 191 39.00 31.78 -17.94
C THR A 191 39.52 30.40 -18.39
N VAL A 192 40.51 29.84 -17.69
CA VAL A 192 41.08 28.54 -18.04
C VAL A 192 41.56 27.77 -16.81
N VAL A 193 41.25 26.47 -16.77
CA VAL A 193 41.86 25.48 -15.89
C VAL A 193 42.47 24.41 -16.79
N GLU A 194 43.78 24.26 -16.75
CA GLU A 194 44.52 23.35 -17.64
C GLU A 194 44.50 21.89 -17.14
N ASP A 195 45.07 20.99 -17.95
CA ASP A 195 44.98 19.55 -17.78
C ASP A 195 45.44 19.07 -16.39
N TRP A 196 44.72 18.10 -15.82
CA TRP A 196 45.02 17.46 -14.53
C TRP A 196 45.20 18.42 -13.33
N ALA A 197 44.68 19.65 -13.39
CA ALA A 197 44.83 20.65 -12.33
C ALA A 197 44.43 20.13 -10.94
N PHE A 198 43.39 19.30 -10.83
CA PHE A 198 42.88 18.72 -9.59
C PHE A 198 42.91 17.17 -9.59
N ASP A 199 43.82 16.58 -10.37
CA ASP A 199 43.97 15.12 -10.46
C ASP A 199 44.34 14.48 -9.11
N GLY A 200 43.70 13.38 -8.72
CA GLY A 200 43.98 12.71 -7.44
C GLY A 200 43.50 13.44 -6.17
N CYS A 201 42.62 14.45 -6.30
CA CYS A 201 41.91 15.06 -5.18
C CYS A 201 40.76 14.16 -4.70
N SER A 202 41.09 13.06 -4.02
CA SER A 202 40.13 11.99 -3.67
C SER A 202 39.00 12.38 -2.72
N SER A 203 39.14 13.46 -1.94
CA SER A 203 38.07 13.94 -1.04
C SER A 203 37.20 15.04 -1.67
N LEU A 204 37.48 15.44 -2.91
CA LEU A 204 36.81 16.56 -3.55
C LEU A 204 35.40 16.12 -3.97
N GLY A 205 34.39 16.56 -3.22
CA GLY A 205 32.99 16.20 -3.45
C GLY A 205 32.27 17.12 -4.44
N GLY A 206 32.85 18.27 -4.78
CA GLY A 206 32.27 19.18 -5.77
C GLY A 206 33.15 20.41 -6.06
N VAL A 207 32.96 20.97 -7.25
CA VAL A 207 33.60 22.21 -7.72
C VAL A 207 32.52 23.16 -8.22
N HIS A 208 32.42 24.34 -7.61
CA HIS A 208 31.54 25.40 -8.07
C HIS A 208 32.27 26.32 -9.03
N VAL A 209 31.69 26.57 -10.20
CA VAL A 209 32.28 27.40 -11.25
C VAL A 209 31.41 28.62 -11.49
N GLN A 210 31.93 29.78 -11.12
CA GLN A 210 31.30 31.09 -11.32
C GLN A 210 31.60 31.70 -12.70
N SER A 211 32.52 31.11 -13.47
CA SER A 211 32.89 31.62 -14.79
C SER A 211 32.08 30.96 -15.91
N ARG A 212 31.33 31.77 -16.66
CA ARG A 212 30.59 31.31 -17.86
C ARG A 212 31.49 31.09 -19.08
N ARG A 213 32.75 31.50 -19.01
CA ARG A 213 33.72 31.42 -20.13
C ARG A 213 34.86 30.43 -19.84
N LEU A 214 34.71 29.61 -18.80
CA LEU A 214 35.75 28.69 -18.36
C LEU A 214 36.06 27.63 -19.44
N ARG A 215 37.33 27.50 -19.79
CA ARG A 215 37.85 26.38 -20.59
C ARG A 215 38.53 25.37 -19.68
N LEU A 216 38.09 24.12 -19.74
CA LEU A 216 38.69 23.02 -18.98
C LEU A 216 39.60 22.19 -19.88
N GLY A 217 40.81 21.94 -19.39
CA GLY A 217 41.75 20.98 -19.95
C GLY A 217 41.35 19.53 -19.67
N LYS A 218 42.07 18.58 -20.28
CA LYS A 218 41.83 17.15 -20.13
C LYS A 218 42.05 16.73 -18.68
N GLY A 219 41.04 16.12 -18.05
CA GLY A 219 41.11 15.68 -16.65
C GLY A 219 41.41 16.81 -15.67
N ALA A 220 41.18 18.08 -16.07
CA ALA A 220 41.43 19.25 -15.23
C ALA A 220 40.72 19.15 -13.89
N ILE A 221 39.48 18.68 -13.93
CA ILE A 221 38.66 18.28 -12.78
C ILE A 221 38.38 16.77 -12.98
N PRO A 222 38.42 15.93 -11.94
CA PRO A 222 38.09 14.51 -12.04
C PRO A 222 36.62 14.30 -12.47
N PHE A 223 36.37 14.23 -13.78
CA PHE A 223 35.03 14.25 -14.37
C PHE A 223 34.17 13.01 -14.08
N ASP A 224 34.79 11.92 -13.64
CA ASP A 224 34.11 10.63 -13.53
C ASP A 224 33.33 10.49 -12.19
N GLU A 225 33.61 11.33 -11.18
CA GLU A 225 32.93 11.29 -9.87
C GLU A 225 32.62 12.68 -9.25
N ILE A 226 33.18 13.78 -9.78
CA ILE A 226 33.14 15.11 -9.15
C ILE A 226 32.21 16.06 -9.88
N ILE A 227 31.28 16.66 -9.13
CA ILE A 227 30.24 17.55 -9.67
C ILE A 227 30.80 18.93 -9.97
N VAL A 228 30.65 19.38 -11.23
CA VAL A 228 30.94 20.76 -11.66
C VAL A 228 29.61 21.50 -11.78
N VAL A 229 29.36 22.47 -10.89
CA VAL A 229 28.14 23.31 -10.94
C VAL A 229 28.46 24.61 -11.66
N TYR A 230 27.87 24.80 -12.84
CA TYR A 230 27.94 26.06 -13.59
C TYR A 230 26.77 26.95 -13.20
N ASN A 231 27.07 28.10 -12.58
CA ASN A 231 26.34 29.38 -12.60
C ASN A 231 24.81 29.48 -12.83
N ASP A 232 24.03 28.48 -12.44
CA ASP A 232 22.58 28.60 -12.22
C ASP A 232 22.24 28.83 -10.74
N ILE A 233 23.24 28.79 -9.84
CA ILE A 233 23.11 29.34 -8.49
C ILE A 233 23.16 30.88 -8.64
N PRO A 234 22.11 31.63 -8.25
CA PRO A 234 22.14 33.08 -8.36
C PRO A 234 23.29 33.66 -7.53
N SER A 235 23.82 34.82 -7.93
CA SER A 235 24.89 35.56 -7.22
C SER A 235 24.53 35.98 -5.78
N THR A 236 23.33 35.60 -5.33
CA THR A 236 22.67 35.90 -4.07
C THR A 236 22.71 34.67 -3.15
N VAL A 237 23.69 33.79 -3.28
CA VAL A 237 23.89 32.64 -2.40
C VAL A 237 25.31 32.69 -1.89
N THR A 238 25.46 32.83 -0.57
CA THR A 238 26.76 32.96 0.09
C THR A 238 26.98 31.81 1.05
N TYR A 239 28.21 31.27 1.06
CA TYR A 239 28.60 30.25 2.02
C TYR A 239 29.00 30.93 3.34
N ALA A 240 28.61 30.35 4.48
CA ALA A 240 28.98 30.88 5.80
C ALA A 240 30.51 30.99 5.95
N GLU A 241 30.98 32.03 6.66
CA GLU A 241 32.40 32.25 6.96
C GLU A 241 32.93 31.16 7.91
N GLY A 242 33.29 30.00 7.36
CA GLY A 242 33.74 28.86 8.17
C GLY A 242 34.12 27.60 7.39
N GLY A 243 33.70 27.51 6.13
CA GLY A 243 33.85 26.30 5.30
C GLY A 243 32.49 25.93 4.73
N GLY A 244 32.43 25.62 3.43
CA GLY A 244 31.20 25.57 2.61
C GLY A 244 30.19 24.47 2.92
N PHE A 245 29.81 24.31 4.19
CA PHE A 245 28.86 23.30 4.69
C PHE A 245 27.54 23.89 5.20
N CYS A 246 27.50 25.21 5.46
CA CYS A 246 26.29 25.97 5.75
C CYS A 246 26.09 27.02 4.64
N LEU A 247 24.93 26.96 4.00
CA LEU A 247 24.53 27.82 2.89
C LEU A 247 23.55 28.88 3.41
N HIS A 248 23.84 30.16 3.16
CA HIS A 248 22.88 31.25 3.32
C HIS A 248 22.35 31.65 1.95
N VAL A 249 21.05 31.51 1.76
CA VAL A 249 20.35 32.02 0.57
C VAL A 249 19.91 33.45 0.88
N ASP A 250 20.21 34.40 -0.01
CA ASP A 250 19.88 35.81 0.17
C ASP A 250 18.38 36.02 0.39
N PRO A 251 17.99 36.91 1.32
CA PRO A 251 16.59 37.22 1.63
C PRO A 251 15.72 37.66 0.43
N SER A 252 16.32 38.12 -0.67
CA SER A 252 15.62 38.55 -1.89
C SER A 252 15.23 37.40 -2.83
N VAL A 253 15.68 36.17 -2.56
CA VAL A 253 15.38 34.99 -3.38
C VAL A 253 13.98 34.47 -3.03
N ASN A 254 13.09 34.48 -4.02
CA ASN A 254 11.72 33.98 -3.87
C ASN A 254 11.58 32.47 -4.17
N GLU A 255 12.54 31.87 -4.89
CA GLU A 255 12.52 30.45 -5.23
C GLU A 255 13.95 29.88 -5.29
N VAL A 256 14.16 28.70 -4.72
CA VAL A 256 15.40 27.95 -4.96
C VAL A 256 15.31 27.33 -6.35
N PRO A 257 16.20 27.67 -7.30
CA PRO A 257 16.08 27.18 -8.66
C PRO A 257 16.16 25.65 -8.77
N GLU A 258 15.61 25.13 -9.86
CA GLU A 258 15.78 23.73 -10.23
C GLU A 258 17.26 23.34 -10.25
N ARG A 259 17.59 22.19 -9.64
CA ARG A 259 18.94 21.58 -9.61
C ARG A 259 20.05 22.44 -8.98
N ALA A 260 19.71 23.52 -8.28
CA ALA A 260 20.67 24.49 -7.73
C ALA A 260 21.82 23.85 -6.92
N PHE A 261 21.53 22.85 -6.10
CA PHE A 261 22.47 22.14 -5.23
C PHE A 261 22.46 20.62 -5.47
N LEU A 262 22.13 20.18 -6.68
CA LEU A 262 22.14 18.77 -7.03
C LEU A 262 23.51 18.11 -6.73
N ASN A 263 23.49 17.02 -5.95
CA ASN A 263 24.64 16.27 -5.44
C ASN A 263 25.58 17.05 -4.49
N HIS A 264 25.16 18.17 -3.91
CA HIS A 264 26.07 19.00 -3.10
C HIS A 264 26.35 18.38 -1.71
N CYS A 265 27.58 18.53 -1.19
CA CYS A 265 27.94 18.07 0.16
C CYS A 265 27.50 19.03 1.29
N LEU A 266 26.32 19.65 1.17
CA LEU A 266 25.77 20.53 2.21
C LEU A 266 25.52 19.73 3.48
N ILE A 267 25.81 20.31 4.65
CA ILE A 267 25.49 19.70 5.95
C ILE A 267 24.24 20.36 6.53
N GLU A 268 24.11 21.67 6.32
CA GLU A 268 23.02 22.50 6.80
C GLU A 268 22.70 23.59 5.76
N VAL A 269 21.42 23.98 5.69
CA VAL A 269 20.95 25.03 4.77
C VAL A 269 20.03 25.96 5.54
N GLU A 270 20.40 27.24 5.54
CA GLU A 270 19.54 28.32 6.01
C GLU A 270 18.86 28.97 4.79
N LEU A 271 17.61 28.60 4.58
CA LEU A 271 16.75 29.24 3.58
C LEU A 271 16.30 30.65 4.11
N PRO A 272 15.79 31.56 3.27
CA PRO A 272 15.30 32.88 3.70
C PRO A 272 13.80 32.86 4.03
N GLN A 273 13.35 33.71 4.98
CA GLN A 273 11.92 33.80 5.39
C GLN A 273 10.96 34.20 4.26
N GLY A 274 11.43 34.83 3.18
CA GLY A 274 10.62 35.24 2.03
C GLY A 274 10.49 34.19 0.91
N LEU A 275 11.05 32.99 1.10
CA LEU A 275 11.07 31.96 0.07
C LEU A 275 9.69 31.33 -0.16
N LEU A 276 9.22 31.35 -1.40
CA LEU A 276 7.92 30.84 -1.81
C LEU A 276 7.97 29.41 -2.34
N ALA A 277 9.09 28.99 -2.96
CA ALA A 277 9.18 27.67 -3.57
C ALA A 277 10.58 27.05 -3.50
N ILE A 278 10.62 25.72 -3.48
CA ILE A 278 11.82 24.92 -3.67
C ILE A 278 11.70 24.18 -5.00
N GLY A 279 12.57 24.51 -5.95
CA GLY A 279 12.54 23.96 -7.30
C GLY A 279 12.92 22.49 -7.37
N ASN A 280 12.61 21.88 -8.51
CA ASN A 280 12.82 20.46 -8.77
C ASN A 280 14.29 20.06 -8.59
N LYS A 281 14.56 18.91 -7.97
CA LYS A 281 15.92 18.35 -7.77
C LYS A 281 16.92 19.33 -7.13
N SER A 282 16.45 20.38 -6.48
CA SER A 282 17.28 21.48 -5.97
C SER A 282 18.31 21.04 -4.93
N PHE A 283 17.97 20.10 -4.05
CA PHE A 283 18.86 19.49 -3.06
C PHE A 283 18.99 17.97 -3.26
N CYS A 284 18.63 17.45 -4.42
CA CYS A 284 18.69 16.02 -4.69
C CYS A 284 20.12 15.51 -4.53
N ARG A 285 20.30 14.35 -3.89
CA ARG A 285 21.59 13.71 -3.59
C ARG A 285 22.52 14.56 -2.72
N CYS A 286 21.98 15.49 -1.94
CA CYS A 286 22.72 16.14 -0.86
C CYS A 286 22.91 15.18 0.33
N ALA A 287 23.68 14.11 0.13
CA ALA A 287 23.77 12.98 1.06
C ALA A 287 24.30 13.34 2.45
N SER A 288 24.98 14.49 2.60
CA SER A 288 25.49 14.99 3.88
C SER A 288 24.51 15.91 4.63
N LEU A 289 23.38 16.30 4.02
CA LEU A 289 22.44 17.26 4.59
C LEU A 289 21.72 16.63 5.78
N ARG A 290 21.96 17.17 6.98
CA ARG A 290 21.46 16.61 8.25
C ARG A 290 20.15 17.23 8.70
N ALA A 291 19.99 18.52 8.41
CA ALA A 291 18.84 19.31 8.79
C ALA A 291 18.58 20.38 7.73
N ILE A 292 17.30 20.66 7.52
CA ILE A 292 16.84 21.83 6.79
C ILE A 292 15.59 22.36 7.49
N HIS A 293 15.55 23.67 7.71
CA HIS A 293 14.41 24.36 8.29
C HIS A 293 13.59 24.98 7.17
N LEU A 294 12.36 24.50 6.98
CA LEU A 294 11.37 25.10 6.08
C LEU A 294 10.55 26.13 6.88
N PHE A 295 10.34 27.34 6.35
CA PHE A 295 9.62 28.41 7.06
C PHE A 295 8.19 28.56 6.61
N GLU A 296 7.39 29.19 7.46
CA GLU A 296 6.05 29.65 7.09
C GLU A 296 6.15 30.72 5.99
N GLY A 297 5.45 30.49 4.87
CA GLY A 297 5.52 31.27 3.64
C GLY A 297 5.86 30.41 2.41
N LEU A 298 6.48 29.24 2.62
CA LEU A 298 6.78 28.29 1.56
C LEU A 298 5.49 27.64 1.05
N LEU A 299 5.25 27.69 -0.26
CA LEU A 299 4.02 27.20 -0.90
C LEU A 299 4.17 25.79 -1.49
N THR A 300 5.33 25.49 -2.08
CA THR A 300 5.54 24.25 -2.85
C THR A 300 6.93 23.66 -2.66
N ILE A 301 7.01 22.33 -2.59
CA ILE A 301 8.25 21.55 -2.63
C ILE A 301 8.27 20.76 -3.95
N GLY A 302 9.25 21.06 -4.81
CA GLY A 302 9.35 20.53 -6.16
C GLY A 302 9.70 19.03 -6.24
N GLU A 303 9.55 18.49 -7.45
CA GLU A 303 9.79 17.08 -7.76
C GLU A 303 11.22 16.70 -7.43
N ASN A 304 11.41 15.59 -6.70
CA ASN A 304 12.71 15.09 -6.29
C ASN A 304 13.57 16.13 -5.52
N ALA A 305 12.99 17.20 -4.95
CA ALA A 305 13.73 18.32 -4.35
C ALA A 305 14.81 17.88 -3.35
N PHE A 306 14.50 16.91 -2.48
CA PHE A 306 15.41 16.34 -1.49
C PHE A 306 15.64 14.84 -1.69
N ALA A 307 15.36 14.29 -2.88
CA ALA A 307 15.56 12.87 -3.14
C ALA A 307 17.01 12.45 -2.85
N GLU A 308 17.21 11.32 -2.18
CA GLU A 308 18.51 10.75 -1.82
C GLU A 308 19.33 11.64 -0.84
N CYS A 309 18.66 12.50 -0.05
CA CYS A 309 19.25 13.17 1.12
C CYS A 309 19.39 12.20 2.29
N THR A 310 20.31 11.23 2.18
CA THR A 310 20.41 10.08 3.08
C THR A 310 20.79 10.39 4.52
N SER A 311 21.23 11.60 4.86
CA SER A 311 21.54 12.02 6.24
C SER A 311 20.42 12.84 6.92
N LEU A 312 19.35 13.19 6.19
CA LEU A 312 18.29 14.03 6.72
C LEU A 312 17.46 13.22 7.71
N LYS A 313 17.38 13.68 8.96
CA LYS A 313 16.74 12.92 10.05
C LYS A 313 15.29 13.30 10.32
N ARG A 314 14.96 14.57 10.14
CA ARG A 314 13.64 15.11 10.45
C ARG A 314 13.28 16.14 9.42
N ILE A 315 12.00 16.20 9.09
CA ILE A 315 11.45 17.26 8.26
C ILE A 315 10.13 17.74 8.84
N ALA A 316 10.01 19.06 8.99
CA ALA A 316 8.77 19.71 9.37
C ALA A 316 8.29 20.53 8.17
N VAL A 317 7.14 20.14 7.63
CA VAL A 317 6.49 20.83 6.52
C VAL A 317 5.59 21.92 7.12
N PRO A 318 5.80 23.21 6.76
CA PRO A 318 5.02 24.32 7.32
C PRO A 318 3.58 24.31 6.80
N SER A 319 2.66 24.97 7.52
CA SER A 319 1.22 24.98 7.20
C SER A 319 0.86 25.64 5.87
N THR A 320 1.80 26.43 5.35
CA THR A 320 1.70 27.17 4.09
C THR A 320 1.97 26.30 2.85
N VAL A 321 2.60 25.13 3.01
CA VAL A 321 2.84 24.20 1.89
C VAL A 321 1.55 23.46 1.57
N THR A 322 1.03 23.66 0.37
CA THR A 322 -0.21 23.02 -0.09
C THR A 322 0.05 21.73 -0.88
N VAL A 323 1.23 21.62 -1.50
CA VAL A 323 1.61 20.50 -2.37
C VAL A 323 3.06 20.10 -2.12
N ILE A 324 3.29 18.80 -1.93
CA ILE A 324 4.61 18.16 -1.98
C ILE A 324 4.66 17.32 -3.24
N CYS A 325 5.51 17.66 -4.20
CA CYS A 325 5.59 16.94 -5.48
C CYS A 325 6.26 15.56 -5.35
N ASP A 326 6.10 14.74 -6.39
CA ASP A 326 6.64 13.38 -6.44
C ASP A 326 8.14 13.30 -6.14
N GLY A 327 8.52 12.25 -5.43
CA GLY A 327 9.90 11.94 -5.08
C GLY A 327 10.57 12.99 -4.20
N ALA A 328 9.88 14.02 -3.71
CA ALA A 328 10.49 15.12 -2.98
C ALA A 328 11.42 14.66 -1.85
N PHE A 329 11.10 13.57 -1.16
CA PHE A 329 11.93 12.96 -0.11
C PHE A 329 12.24 11.47 -0.39
N HIS A 330 12.24 11.06 -1.66
CA HIS A 330 12.51 9.68 -2.05
C HIS A 330 13.90 9.23 -1.57
N SER A 331 14.01 8.03 -1.01
CA SER A 331 15.25 7.43 -0.51
C SER A 331 16.00 8.31 0.49
N CYS A 332 15.29 9.14 1.25
CA CYS A 332 15.83 9.80 2.44
C CYS A 332 15.89 8.79 3.59
N THR A 333 16.84 7.86 3.51
CA THR A 333 16.88 6.63 4.32
C THR A 333 16.98 6.86 5.83
N SER A 334 17.43 8.04 6.28
CA SER A 334 17.58 8.39 7.71
C SER A 334 16.44 9.21 8.29
N ILE A 335 15.38 9.54 7.53
CA ILE A 335 14.25 10.27 8.08
C ILE A 335 13.55 9.39 9.11
N GLU A 336 13.53 9.83 10.37
CA GLU A 336 12.89 9.19 11.51
C GLU A 336 11.53 9.86 11.81
N GLU A 337 11.39 11.16 11.53
CA GLU A 337 10.21 11.98 11.84
C GLU A 337 9.82 12.91 10.68
N VAL A 338 8.56 12.84 10.26
CA VAL A 338 7.93 13.75 9.30
C VAL A 338 6.74 14.41 9.97
N ASN A 339 6.79 15.74 10.11
CA ASN A 339 5.69 16.52 10.65
C ASN A 339 4.97 17.26 9.51
N LEU A 340 3.80 16.76 9.13
CA LEU A 340 2.90 17.38 8.15
C LEU A 340 1.88 18.24 8.91
N ARG A 341 1.65 19.47 8.45
CA ARG A 341 0.72 20.43 9.08
C ARG A 341 -0.58 20.57 8.31
N GLU A 342 -1.61 21.05 9.01
CA GLU A 342 -2.87 21.44 8.40
C GLU A 342 -2.64 22.58 7.39
N GLY A 343 -3.24 22.44 6.20
CA GLY A 343 -3.01 23.28 5.02
C GLY A 343 -2.43 22.50 3.84
N LEU A 344 -1.82 21.34 4.11
CA LEU A 344 -1.35 20.42 3.07
C LEU A 344 -2.54 19.72 2.39
N ILE A 345 -2.63 19.84 1.07
CA ILE A 345 -3.75 19.29 0.28
C ILE A 345 -3.33 18.01 -0.45
N VAL A 346 -2.11 17.98 -0.98
CA VAL A 346 -1.62 16.90 -1.86
C VAL A 346 -0.22 16.43 -1.46
N ILE A 347 -0.07 15.10 -1.33
CA ILE A 347 1.22 14.41 -1.17
C ILE A 347 1.48 13.59 -2.43
N GLY A 348 2.32 14.09 -3.34
CA GLY A 348 2.61 13.50 -4.64
C GLY A 348 1.81 14.15 -5.77
N HIS A 349 1.65 13.45 -6.89
CA HIS A 349 0.85 13.92 -8.02
C HIS A 349 -0.66 13.71 -7.80
N ARG A 350 -1.46 14.60 -8.38
CA ARG A 350 -2.92 14.48 -8.51
C ARG A 350 -3.20 13.79 -9.84
N GLY A 351 -3.40 12.48 -9.84
CA GLY A 351 -3.57 11.67 -11.05
C GLY A 351 -4.72 12.14 -11.94
N GLU A 352 -4.44 13.06 -12.88
CA GLU A 352 -5.30 13.36 -14.04
C GLU A 352 -4.59 13.04 -15.36
N ASP A 353 -3.25 12.98 -15.37
CA ASP A 353 -2.46 12.52 -16.51
C ASP A 353 -2.05 11.06 -16.31
N GLY A 354 -2.93 10.14 -16.72
CA GLY A 354 -2.59 8.74 -16.86
C GLY A 354 -1.27 8.57 -17.64
N VAL A 355 -0.39 7.73 -17.10
CA VAL A 355 1.00 7.44 -17.53
C VAL A 355 2.08 8.22 -16.76
N ARG A 356 2.72 7.51 -15.80
CA ARG A 356 4.18 7.30 -15.82
C ARG A 356 4.61 6.16 -14.89
N SER A 357 4.82 4.99 -15.50
CA SER A 357 5.79 4.00 -15.03
C SER A 357 7.15 4.70 -14.86
N GLY A 358 7.51 5.08 -13.63
CA GLY A 358 8.74 5.82 -13.33
C GLY A 358 8.63 6.87 -12.21
N THR A 359 7.42 7.19 -11.74
CA THR A 359 7.22 8.17 -10.67
C THR A 359 7.67 7.60 -9.32
N ARG A 360 8.54 8.32 -8.61
CA ARG A 360 8.99 7.97 -7.24
C ARG A 360 7.98 8.54 -6.25
N GLY A 361 7.49 7.74 -5.32
CA GLY A 361 6.62 8.26 -4.25
C GLY A 361 7.35 9.26 -3.34
N VAL A 362 6.61 10.21 -2.77
CA VAL A 362 7.16 11.34 -1.99
C VAL A 362 8.15 10.91 -0.91
N PHE A 363 7.79 9.91 -0.10
CA PHE A 363 8.61 9.34 0.98
C PHE A 363 9.04 7.90 0.67
N SER A 364 8.97 7.47 -0.59
CA SER A 364 9.32 6.11 -0.97
C SER A 364 10.78 5.82 -0.60
N GLY A 365 11.04 4.71 0.10
CA GLY A 365 12.38 4.32 0.55
C GLY A 365 12.90 5.08 1.78
N CYS A 366 12.04 5.82 2.50
CA CYS A 366 12.37 6.36 3.83
C CYS A 366 12.39 5.22 4.87
N THR A 367 13.43 4.39 4.81
CA THR A 367 13.53 3.13 5.56
C THR A 367 13.55 3.28 7.07
N SER A 368 13.83 4.46 7.62
CA SER A 368 13.84 4.74 9.07
C SER A 368 12.57 5.41 9.60
N LEU A 369 11.59 5.72 8.75
CA LEU A 369 10.36 6.39 9.17
C LEU A 369 9.51 5.43 10.01
N LEU A 370 9.19 5.80 11.25
CA LEU A 370 8.47 4.94 12.20
C LEU A 370 6.95 5.13 12.15
N SER A 371 6.50 6.37 12.00
CA SER A 371 5.08 6.72 11.97
C SER A 371 4.82 7.92 11.08
N ILE A 372 3.59 8.01 10.58
CA ILE A 372 3.13 9.19 9.83
C ILE A 372 1.68 9.52 10.23
N ILE A 373 1.41 10.81 10.40
CA ILE A 373 0.08 11.35 10.61
C ILE A 373 -0.26 12.20 9.39
N ILE A 374 -1.31 11.81 8.66
CA ILE A 374 -1.81 12.56 7.52
C ILE A 374 -2.82 13.60 8.01
N PRO A 375 -2.61 14.90 7.77
CA PRO A 375 -3.53 15.96 8.18
C PRO A 375 -4.93 15.81 7.56
N SER A 376 -5.93 16.38 8.23
CA SER A 376 -7.34 16.31 7.77
C SER A 376 -7.59 17.05 6.46
N THR A 377 -6.74 18.02 6.13
CA THR A 377 -6.76 18.79 4.88
C THR A 377 -6.27 18.02 3.65
N VAL A 378 -5.57 16.89 3.83
CA VAL A 378 -5.07 16.08 2.70
C VAL A 378 -6.22 15.34 2.03
N THR A 379 -6.37 15.54 0.73
CA THR A 379 -7.40 14.87 -0.08
C THR A 379 -6.81 13.83 -1.03
N ASN A 380 -5.50 13.90 -1.29
CA ASN A 380 -4.83 13.02 -2.25
C ASN A 380 -3.43 12.60 -1.79
N ILE A 381 -3.17 11.29 -1.85
CA ILE A 381 -1.87 10.67 -1.61
C ILE A 381 -1.52 9.90 -2.88
N GLY A 382 -0.46 10.31 -3.57
CA GLY A 382 -0.05 9.71 -4.84
C GLY A 382 0.52 8.30 -4.69
N ALA A 383 0.56 7.59 -5.83
CA ALA A 383 1.12 6.25 -5.92
C ALA A 383 2.55 6.16 -5.32
N MET A 384 2.85 5.01 -4.71
CA MET A 384 4.12 4.73 -4.03
C MET A 384 4.51 5.70 -2.89
N ALA A 385 3.65 6.62 -2.43
CA ALA A 385 4.04 7.70 -1.52
C ALA A 385 4.86 7.25 -0.30
N PHE A 386 4.57 6.07 0.26
CA PHE A 386 5.29 5.45 1.39
C PHE A 386 5.90 4.08 1.02
N GLY A 387 6.00 3.74 -0.26
CA GLY A 387 6.52 2.46 -0.72
C GLY A 387 7.98 2.25 -0.31
N GLY A 388 8.30 1.16 0.37
CA GLY A 388 9.62 0.82 0.87
C GLY A 388 9.98 1.46 2.21
N CYS A 389 9.03 2.09 2.91
CA CYS A 389 9.21 2.53 4.30
C CYS A 389 9.20 1.32 5.24
N THR A 390 10.29 0.55 5.25
CA THR A 390 10.37 -0.76 5.91
C THR A 390 10.21 -0.73 7.43
N SER A 391 10.48 0.41 8.08
CA SER A 391 10.30 0.60 9.53
C SER A 391 8.97 1.26 9.92
N LEU A 392 8.09 1.57 8.95
CA LEU A 392 6.83 2.24 9.23
C LEU A 392 5.88 1.29 9.98
N GLU A 393 5.61 1.59 11.24
CA GLU A 393 4.77 0.77 12.12
C GLU A 393 3.32 1.27 12.19
N THR A 394 3.12 2.59 12.17
CA THR A 394 1.79 3.22 12.31
C THR A 394 1.54 4.29 11.26
N VAL A 395 0.33 4.25 10.69
CA VAL A 395 -0.16 5.22 9.71
C VAL A 395 -1.53 5.70 10.17
N HIS A 396 -1.68 7.01 10.35
CA HIS A 396 -2.96 7.64 10.62
C HIS A 396 -3.43 8.36 9.36
N LEU A 397 -4.39 7.74 8.66
CA LEU A 397 -5.06 8.32 7.49
C LEU A 397 -6.19 9.26 7.95
N SER A 398 -6.51 10.26 7.13
CA SER A 398 -7.60 11.20 7.38
C SER A 398 -8.84 10.88 6.54
N ASP A 399 -10.01 11.30 7.02
CA ASP A 399 -11.31 11.05 6.37
C ASP A 399 -11.51 11.80 5.03
N GLY A 400 -10.55 12.61 4.58
CA GLY A 400 -10.61 13.33 3.31
C GLY A 400 -10.20 12.52 2.08
N ILE A 401 -9.55 11.37 2.27
CA ILE A 401 -8.89 10.60 1.22
C ILE A 401 -9.90 9.73 0.45
N GLN A 402 -9.92 9.84 -0.88
CA GLN A 402 -10.88 9.11 -1.74
C GLN A 402 -10.39 7.73 -2.21
N ALA A 403 -9.06 7.55 -2.29
CA ALA A 403 -8.43 6.33 -2.75
C ALA A 403 -7.09 6.11 -2.04
N ILE A 404 -6.74 4.85 -1.82
CA ILE A 404 -5.36 4.44 -1.54
C ILE A 404 -4.75 4.04 -2.88
N GLU A 405 -3.94 4.91 -3.46
CA GLU A 405 -3.37 4.74 -4.80
C GLU A 405 -2.41 3.54 -4.89
N ASP A 406 -2.04 3.19 -6.12
CA ASP A 406 -1.16 2.07 -6.43
C ASP A 406 0.13 2.09 -5.61
N SER A 407 0.46 0.94 -5.02
CA SER A 407 1.71 0.69 -4.29
C SER A 407 2.00 1.68 -3.15
N THR A 408 0.99 2.42 -2.64
CA THR A 408 1.17 3.49 -1.64
C THR A 408 1.99 3.04 -0.43
N PHE A 409 1.74 1.83 0.09
CA PHE A 409 2.45 1.21 1.22
C PHE A 409 3.21 -0.07 0.83
N PHE A 410 3.54 -0.24 -0.45
CA PHE A 410 4.31 -1.38 -0.95
C PHE A 410 5.57 -1.60 -0.09
N ARG A 411 5.83 -2.83 0.39
CA ARG A 411 6.99 -3.19 1.22
C ARG A 411 7.11 -2.40 2.53
N CYS A 412 6.01 -1.91 3.09
CA CYS A 412 5.96 -1.45 4.49
C CYS A 412 5.96 -2.65 5.45
N THR A 413 7.09 -3.36 5.50
CA THR A 413 7.22 -4.67 6.17
C THR A 413 6.96 -4.64 7.68
N SER A 414 7.03 -3.49 8.34
CA SER A 414 6.76 -3.34 9.79
C SER A 414 5.34 -2.85 10.12
N LEU A 415 4.51 -2.52 9.12
CA LEU A 415 3.16 -2.02 9.35
C LEU A 415 2.30 -3.15 9.94
N LYS A 416 1.75 -2.93 11.14
CA LYS A 416 1.00 -3.97 11.88
C LYS A 416 -0.50 -3.89 11.68
N CYS A 417 -1.05 -2.69 11.67
CA CYS A 417 -2.46 -2.46 11.47
C CYS A 417 -2.70 -1.16 10.70
N ILE A 418 -3.83 -1.11 10.00
CA ILE A 418 -4.28 0.11 9.34
C ILE A 418 -5.81 0.22 9.37
N LEU A 419 -6.29 1.43 9.63
CA LEU A 419 -7.69 1.80 9.49
C LEU A 419 -7.86 2.54 8.16
N ILE A 420 -8.66 1.95 7.26
CA ILE A 420 -9.01 2.59 6.00
C ILE A 420 -10.22 3.52 6.26
N PRO A 421 -10.13 4.84 5.98
CA PRO A 421 -11.24 5.76 6.19
C PRO A 421 -12.48 5.43 5.35
N SER A 422 -13.66 5.81 5.83
CA SER A 422 -14.95 5.53 5.16
C SER A 422 -15.16 6.28 3.84
N SER A 423 -14.37 7.30 3.57
CA SER A 423 -14.35 8.03 2.31
C SER A 423 -13.58 7.32 1.19
N VAL A 424 -12.80 6.29 1.52
CA VAL A 424 -12.02 5.54 0.53
C VAL A 424 -12.94 4.61 -0.26
N THR A 425 -12.96 4.79 -1.58
CA THR A 425 -13.74 3.99 -2.51
C THR A 425 -12.91 2.96 -3.28
N LEU A 426 -11.59 3.12 -3.31
CA LEU A 426 -10.65 2.28 -4.05
C LEU A 426 -9.38 2.01 -3.21
N ILE A 427 -8.97 0.75 -3.18
CA ILE A 427 -7.60 0.34 -2.83
C ILE A 427 -6.94 -0.09 -4.14
N GLY A 428 -5.91 0.62 -4.57
CA GLY A 428 -5.21 0.42 -5.84
C GLY A 428 -4.25 -0.77 -5.85
N ASP A 429 -3.58 -0.95 -6.98
CA ASP A 429 -2.77 -2.12 -7.28
C ASP A 429 -1.51 -2.15 -6.42
N GLY A 430 -1.28 -3.27 -5.73
CA GLY A 430 -0.13 -3.47 -4.85
C GLY A 430 -0.07 -2.53 -3.64
N ALA A 431 -1.17 -1.85 -3.28
CA ALA A 431 -1.20 -0.82 -2.24
C ALA A 431 -0.53 -1.23 -0.91
N PHE A 432 -0.70 -2.49 -0.49
CA PHE A 432 -0.11 -3.13 0.70
C PHE A 432 0.65 -4.41 0.35
N ASP A 433 1.14 -4.55 -0.88
CA ASP A 433 1.93 -5.71 -1.28
C ASP A 433 3.24 -5.79 -0.50
N GLU A 434 3.63 -7.00 -0.10
CA GLU A 434 4.76 -7.30 0.79
C GLU A 434 4.70 -6.61 2.17
N CYS A 435 3.52 -6.21 2.66
CA CYS A 435 3.31 -5.80 4.06
C CYS A 435 3.29 -7.01 4.99
N THR A 436 4.44 -7.67 5.15
CA THR A 436 4.52 -9.02 5.76
C THR A 436 4.07 -9.10 7.22
N ASN A 437 4.17 -8.02 8.00
CA ASN A 437 3.73 -7.97 9.41
C ASN A 437 2.32 -7.38 9.60
N LEU A 438 1.57 -7.13 8.52
CA LEU A 438 0.21 -6.61 8.62
C LEU A 438 -0.70 -7.69 9.20
N GLU A 439 -1.22 -7.47 10.41
CA GLU A 439 -2.02 -8.41 11.19
C GLU A 439 -3.53 -8.11 11.10
N ASP A 440 -3.91 -6.82 11.02
CA ASP A 440 -5.30 -6.36 11.01
C ASP A 440 -5.51 -5.20 10.01
N VAL A 441 -6.57 -5.29 9.22
CA VAL A 441 -6.98 -4.26 8.26
C VAL A 441 -8.46 -3.99 8.45
N GLN A 442 -8.80 -2.76 8.84
CA GLN A 442 -10.19 -2.35 8.99
C GLN A 442 -10.64 -1.63 7.73
N LEU A 443 -11.41 -2.34 6.92
CA LEU A 443 -12.08 -1.81 5.74
C LEU A 443 -13.43 -1.19 6.16
N CYS A 444 -13.83 -0.09 5.53
CA CYS A 444 -15.09 0.59 5.80
C CYS A 444 -16.11 0.44 4.66
N GLU A 445 -17.39 0.55 4.99
CA GLU A 445 -18.48 0.63 4.00
C GLU A 445 -18.29 1.87 3.10
N GLY A 446 -18.52 1.70 1.80
CA GLY A 446 -18.22 2.68 0.76
C GLY A 446 -17.08 2.25 -0.17
N LEU A 447 -16.22 1.31 0.27
CA LEU A 447 -15.20 0.69 -0.57
C LEU A 447 -15.86 -0.13 -1.69
N LEU A 448 -15.44 0.11 -2.94
CA LEU A 448 -16.01 -0.54 -4.13
C LEU A 448 -15.09 -1.61 -4.73
N THR A 449 -13.77 -1.38 -4.70
CA THR A 449 -12.78 -2.20 -5.41
C THR A 449 -11.52 -2.41 -4.58
N ILE A 450 -11.00 -3.64 -4.58
CA ILE A 450 -9.68 -4.02 -4.08
C ILE A 450 -8.82 -4.45 -5.27
N GLY A 451 -7.77 -3.67 -5.59
CA GLY A 451 -6.94 -3.79 -6.78
C GLY A 451 -6.01 -5.01 -6.84
N ASP A 452 -5.34 -5.19 -7.98
CA ASP A 452 -4.48 -6.35 -8.23
C ASP A 452 -3.32 -6.36 -7.22
N SER A 453 -3.06 -7.51 -6.62
CA SER A 453 -2.00 -7.69 -5.63
C SER A 453 -2.10 -6.77 -4.41
N ALA A 454 -3.24 -6.11 -4.15
CA ALA A 454 -3.37 -5.07 -3.13
C ALA A 454 -2.84 -5.46 -1.74
N PHE A 455 -3.02 -6.71 -1.31
CA PHE A 455 -2.52 -7.28 -0.05
C PHE A 455 -1.64 -8.52 -0.27
N ARG A 456 -1.03 -8.65 -1.46
CA ARG A 456 -0.17 -9.80 -1.78
C ARG A 456 0.96 -9.91 -0.75
N GLN A 457 1.23 -11.14 -0.31
CA GLN A 457 2.23 -11.45 0.72
C GLN A 457 2.04 -10.74 2.08
N ALA A 458 0.85 -10.25 2.42
CA ALA A 458 0.47 -9.86 3.78
C ALA A 458 0.40 -11.11 4.71
N SER A 459 1.57 -11.67 4.99
CA SER A 459 1.75 -13.05 5.45
C SER A 459 1.23 -13.28 6.87
N ASN A 460 1.09 -12.23 7.68
CA ASN A 460 0.58 -12.28 9.05
C ASN A 460 -0.89 -11.85 9.16
N LEU A 461 -1.56 -11.50 8.06
CA LEU A 461 -2.98 -11.10 8.10
C LEU A 461 -3.80 -12.31 8.53
N LEU A 462 -4.52 -12.20 9.65
CA LEU A 462 -5.21 -13.36 10.26
C LEU A 462 -6.63 -13.54 9.74
N ARG A 463 -7.34 -12.43 9.57
CA ARG A 463 -8.73 -12.37 9.11
C ARG A 463 -8.98 -11.09 8.33
N ILE A 464 -9.98 -11.11 7.48
CA ILE A 464 -10.48 -9.89 6.84
C ILE A 464 -11.98 -9.97 6.61
N THR A 465 -12.66 -8.86 6.88
CA THR A 465 -14.07 -8.67 6.54
C THR A 465 -14.13 -7.74 5.34
N ILE A 466 -14.56 -8.25 4.20
CA ILE A 466 -14.77 -7.44 2.99
C ILE A 466 -16.12 -6.73 3.15
N PRO A 467 -16.22 -5.39 3.07
CA PRO A 467 -17.49 -4.66 3.23
C PRO A 467 -18.54 -5.05 2.18
N SER A 468 -19.82 -4.83 2.48
CA SER A 468 -20.94 -5.20 1.59
C SER A 468 -20.98 -4.40 0.29
N THR A 469 -20.36 -3.22 0.27
CA THR A 469 -20.24 -2.35 -0.91
C THR A 469 -19.20 -2.80 -1.93
N VAL A 470 -18.30 -3.72 -1.56
CA VAL A 470 -17.24 -4.17 -2.47
C VAL A 470 -17.83 -5.02 -3.59
N THR A 471 -17.62 -4.56 -4.82
CA THR A 471 -18.10 -5.24 -6.02
C THR A 471 -17.03 -6.07 -6.71
N SER A 472 -15.75 -5.70 -6.54
CA SER A 472 -14.62 -6.41 -7.15
C SER A 472 -13.44 -6.62 -6.22
N ILE A 473 -12.93 -7.87 -6.22
CA ILE A 473 -11.61 -8.25 -5.70
C ILE A 473 -10.79 -8.69 -6.91
N GLU A 474 -9.80 -7.88 -7.31
CA GLU A 474 -8.99 -8.11 -8.49
C GLU A 474 -7.94 -9.23 -8.32
N GLY A 475 -7.18 -9.50 -9.38
CA GLY A 475 -6.20 -10.57 -9.43
C GLY A 475 -5.16 -10.50 -8.31
N ARG A 476 -4.76 -11.64 -7.75
CA ARG A 476 -3.70 -11.78 -6.73
C ARG A 476 -3.89 -10.92 -5.47
N ALA A 477 -5.06 -10.32 -5.24
CA ALA A 477 -5.30 -9.33 -4.18
C ALA A 477 -4.84 -9.80 -2.80
N PHE A 478 -5.04 -11.07 -2.44
CA PHE A 478 -4.59 -11.71 -1.19
C PHE A 478 -3.63 -12.88 -1.43
N HIS A 479 -2.98 -12.96 -2.59
CA HIS A 479 -2.07 -14.06 -2.93
C HIS A 479 -0.93 -14.16 -1.90
N LEU A 480 -0.64 -15.38 -1.41
CA LEU A 480 0.37 -15.68 -0.39
C LEU A 480 0.09 -15.07 1.00
N CYS A 481 -1.16 -14.75 1.33
CA CYS A 481 -1.58 -14.45 2.70
C CYS A 481 -1.64 -15.72 3.56
N ARG A 482 -0.46 -16.26 3.91
CA ARG A 482 -0.30 -17.60 4.50
C ARG A 482 -0.95 -17.79 5.87
N SER A 483 -1.16 -16.72 6.64
CA SER A 483 -1.82 -16.78 7.96
C SER A 483 -3.32 -16.44 7.91
N LEU A 484 -3.86 -16.12 6.74
CA LEU A 484 -5.25 -15.71 6.57
C LEU A 484 -6.16 -16.92 6.74
N LYS A 485 -6.85 -17.00 7.88
CA LYS A 485 -7.71 -18.15 8.26
C LYS A 485 -9.17 -17.93 7.95
N GLU A 486 -9.63 -16.69 8.04
CA GLU A 486 -11.05 -16.30 7.96
C GLU A 486 -11.21 -15.12 6.99
N VAL A 487 -12.10 -15.30 6.01
CA VAL A 487 -12.50 -14.23 5.08
C VAL A 487 -14.01 -14.20 5.05
N HIS A 488 -14.60 -13.04 5.33
CA HIS A 488 -16.03 -12.81 5.21
C HIS A 488 -16.32 -12.04 3.94
N LEU A 489 -17.11 -12.65 3.05
CA LEU A 489 -17.62 -12.09 1.81
C LEU A 489 -19.13 -11.88 1.95
N PHE A 490 -19.68 -10.79 1.41
CA PHE A 490 -21.12 -10.50 1.43
C PHE A 490 -21.74 -10.48 0.04
N GLU A 491 -23.07 -10.55 0.01
CA GLU A 491 -23.86 -10.33 -1.21
C GLU A 491 -23.61 -8.91 -1.75
N GLY A 492 -23.43 -8.81 -3.07
CA GLY A 492 -23.01 -7.59 -3.76
C GLY A 492 -21.68 -7.76 -4.51
N LEU A 493 -20.81 -8.67 -4.04
CA LEU A 493 -19.56 -9.04 -4.70
C LEU A 493 -19.83 -9.72 -6.04
N ARG A 494 -19.26 -9.19 -7.13
CA ARG A 494 -19.48 -9.67 -8.50
C ARG A 494 -18.31 -10.46 -9.07
N THR A 495 -17.09 -10.11 -8.67
CA THR A 495 -15.86 -10.61 -9.28
C THR A 495 -14.84 -11.00 -8.20
N ILE A 496 -14.29 -12.21 -8.35
CA ILE A 496 -13.10 -12.68 -7.64
C ILE A 496 -12.05 -12.99 -8.72
N GLY A 497 -10.96 -12.22 -8.74
CA GLY A 497 -9.94 -12.26 -9.78
C GLY A 497 -9.06 -13.52 -9.79
N GLU A 498 -8.21 -13.62 -10.83
CA GLU A 498 -7.20 -14.67 -10.99
C GLU A 498 -6.27 -14.73 -9.75
N CYS A 499 -6.04 -15.91 -9.18
CA CYS A 499 -5.18 -16.10 -8.01
C CYS A 499 -5.53 -15.22 -6.79
N ALA A 500 -6.73 -14.64 -6.69
CA ALA A 500 -7.07 -13.64 -5.68
C ALA A 500 -6.76 -14.09 -4.24
N PHE A 501 -7.04 -15.36 -3.92
CA PHE A 501 -6.74 -15.99 -2.63
C PHE A 501 -5.79 -17.19 -2.77
N ALA A 502 -4.97 -17.22 -3.83
CA ALA A 502 -4.03 -18.31 -4.03
C ALA A 502 -3.03 -18.41 -2.86
N SER A 503 -2.70 -19.64 -2.46
CA SER A 503 -1.74 -19.96 -1.39
C SER A 503 -2.04 -19.30 -0.04
N CYS A 504 -3.32 -19.04 0.26
CA CYS A 504 -3.78 -18.56 1.55
C CYS A 504 -3.90 -19.69 2.60
N GLY A 505 -3.89 -19.30 3.88
CA GLY A 505 -4.07 -20.20 5.03
C GLY A 505 -5.53 -20.53 5.39
N LEU A 506 -6.45 -20.42 4.42
CA LEU A 506 -7.89 -20.53 4.65
C LEU A 506 -8.26 -21.94 5.09
N SER A 507 -9.23 -22.05 6.00
CA SER A 507 -9.77 -23.34 6.43
C SER A 507 -11.12 -23.65 5.81
N ARG A 508 -11.98 -22.62 5.69
CA ARG A 508 -13.28 -22.66 5.03
C ARG A 508 -13.56 -21.33 4.35
N ILE A 509 -14.38 -21.35 3.31
CA ILE A 509 -14.84 -20.14 2.63
C ILE A 509 -16.29 -20.31 2.16
N THR A 510 -17.07 -19.24 2.25
CA THR A 510 -18.40 -19.13 1.65
C THR A 510 -18.36 -18.10 0.54
N ILE A 511 -18.77 -18.49 -0.66
CA ILE A 511 -18.82 -17.64 -1.85
C ILE A 511 -20.29 -17.20 -2.06
N PRO A 512 -20.59 -15.89 -2.04
CA PRO A 512 -21.95 -15.37 -2.12
C PRO A 512 -22.57 -15.59 -3.51
N ALA A 513 -23.90 -15.55 -3.57
CA ALA A 513 -24.67 -15.84 -4.78
C ALA A 513 -24.41 -14.85 -5.92
N THR A 514 -24.03 -13.61 -5.59
CA THR A 514 -23.80 -12.54 -6.56
C THR A 514 -22.51 -12.68 -7.37
N VAL A 515 -21.61 -13.62 -7.04
CA VAL A 515 -20.34 -13.78 -7.75
C VAL A 515 -20.59 -14.34 -9.16
N SER A 516 -20.39 -13.48 -10.15
CA SER A 516 -20.60 -13.77 -11.57
C SER A 516 -19.32 -14.15 -12.31
N TYR A 517 -18.16 -13.70 -11.81
CA TYR A 517 -16.85 -14.02 -12.36
C TYR A 517 -15.96 -14.60 -11.28
N PHE A 518 -15.39 -15.76 -11.58
CA PHE A 518 -14.50 -16.51 -10.71
C PHE A 518 -13.22 -16.80 -11.50
N GLY A 519 -12.10 -16.18 -11.11
CA GLY A 519 -10.85 -16.23 -11.86
C GLY A 519 -10.10 -17.57 -11.78
N GLU A 520 -9.19 -17.77 -12.72
CA GLU A 520 -8.28 -18.92 -12.76
C GLU A 520 -7.43 -18.99 -11.48
N PHE A 521 -7.25 -20.19 -10.91
CA PHE A 521 -6.52 -20.41 -9.65
C PHE A 521 -6.96 -19.52 -8.47
N ALA A 522 -8.20 -18.98 -8.44
CA ALA A 522 -8.62 -18.02 -7.41
C ALA A 522 -8.35 -18.47 -5.96
N PHE A 523 -8.43 -19.78 -5.67
CA PHE A 523 -8.06 -20.39 -4.38
C PHE A 523 -6.94 -21.43 -4.53
N GLY A 524 -6.18 -21.41 -5.63
CA GLY A 524 -5.14 -22.39 -5.93
C GLY A 524 -4.05 -22.44 -4.85
N GLY A 525 -3.64 -23.62 -4.44
CA GLY A 525 -2.60 -23.84 -3.43
C GLY A 525 -3.02 -23.55 -1.99
N CYS A 526 -4.31 -23.37 -1.70
CA CYS A 526 -4.83 -23.26 -0.33
C CYS A 526 -4.76 -24.62 0.40
N LYS A 527 -3.56 -24.96 0.88
CA LYS A 527 -3.26 -26.29 1.45
C LYS A 527 -4.05 -26.64 2.70
N THR A 528 -4.60 -25.68 3.42
CA THR A 528 -5.38 -25.88 4.65
C THR A 528 -6.88 -25.83 4.43
N LEU A 529 -7.34 -25.56 3.21
CA LEU A 529 -8.75 -25.40 2.89
C LEU A 529 -9.44 -26.76 2.96
N ILE A 530 -10.37 -26.91 3.90
CA ILE A 530 -11.09 -28.16 4.18
C ILE A 530 -12.48 -28.16 3.54
N GLY A 531 -13.13 -26.99 3.46
CA GLY A 531 -14.50 -26.86 3.00
C GLY A 531 -14.77 -25.59 2.20
N VAL A 532 -15.50 -25.72 1.09
CA VAL A 532 -15.95 -24.60 0.26
C VAL A 532 -17.47 -24.63 0.19
N HIS A 533 -18.12 -23.51 0.51
CA HIS A 533 -19.54 -23.30 0.31
C HIS A 533 -19.80 -22.36 -0.87
N LEU A 534 -20.43 -22.86 -1.94
CA LEU A 534 -20.85 -22.10 -3.11
C LEU A 534 -22.36 -21.82 -3.03
N CYS A 535 -22.80 -20.57 -2.92
CA CYS A 535 -24.23 -20.23 -2.88
C CYS A 535 -24.94 -20.47 -4.23
N GLU A 536 -26.27 -20.64 -4.19
CA GLU A 536 -27.10 -20.69 -5.39
C GLU A 536 -27.11 -19.34 -6.11
N GLY A 537 -26.69 -19.32 -7.38
CA GLY A 537 -26.48 -18.12 -8.19
C GLY A 537 -25.13 -18.11 -8.92
N ILE A 538 -24.20 -18.98 -8.51
CA ILE A 538 -22.88 -19.12 -9.16
C ILE A 538 -23.02 -19.97 -10.43
N HIS A 539 -22.63 -19.41 -11.57
CA HIS A 539 -22.83 -20.03 -12.89
C HIS A 539 -21.60 -20.76 -13.42
N SER A 540 -20.39 -20.31 -13.10
CA SER A 540 -19.14 -20.89 -13.59
C SER A 540 -18.01 -20.74 -12.58
N LEU A 541 -17.14 -21.74 -12.49
CA LEU A 541 -15.86 -21.65 -11.77
C LEU A 541 -14.72 -21.41 -12.76
N GLY A 542 -13.70 -20.67 -12.34
CA GLY A 542 -12.49 -20.47 -13.13
C GLY A 542 -11.66 -21.75 -13.25
N GLU A 543 -10.89 -21.87 -14.33
CA GLU A 543 -9.98 -23.00 -14.53
C GLU A 543 -9.02 -23.14 -13.33
N TYR A 544 -8.83 -24.38 -12.85
CA TYR A 544 -7.94 -24.68 -11.72
C TYR A 544 -8.24 -23.88 -10.44
N ALA A 545 -9.48 -23.39 -10.26
CA ALA A 545 -9.91 -22.57 -9.14
C ALA A 545 -9.42 -23.07 -7.76
N PHE A 546 -9.39 -24.39 -7.57
CA PHE A 546 -8.97 -25.05 -6.33
C PHE A 546 -7.78 -26.00 -6.51
N ASP A 547 -6.99 -25.85 -7.58
CA ASP A 547 -5.80 -26.69 -7.80
C ASP A 547 -4.84 -26.63 -6.60
N GLY A 548 -4.19 -27.74 -6.26
CA GLY A 548 -3.27 -27.81 -5.12
C GLY A 548 -3.92 -27.64 -3.72
N CYS A 549 -5.25 -27.61 -3.61
CA CYS A 549 -5.98 -27.63 -2.33
C CYS A 549 -6.00 -29.05 -1.74
N HIS A 550 -4.84 -29.54 -1.31
CA HIS A 550 -4.67 -30.94 -0.91
C HIS A 550 -5.53 -31.35 0.31
N SER A 551 -5.96 -30.43 1.16
CA SER A 551 -6.82 -30.74 2.31
C SER A 551 -8.31 -30.59 2.03
N LEU A 552 -8.71 -30.26 0.79
CA LEU A 552 -10.12 -30.05 0.47
C LEU A 552 -10.87 -31.37 0.56
N LEU A 553 -11.70 -31.50 1.59
CA LEU A 553 -12.52 -32.68 1.83
C LEU A 553 -13.93 -32.51 1.27
N ARG A 554 -14.42 -31.27 1.21
CA ARG A 554 -15.86 -30.95 1.04
C ARG A 554 -16.09 -29.73 0.16
N ILE A 555 -16.98 -29.88 -0.83
CA ILE A 555 -17.52 -28.78 -1.63
C ILE A 555 -18.98 -29.05 -1.99
N ASN A 556 -19.83 -28.02 -1.98
CA ASN A 556 -21.14 -28.10 -2.62
C ASN A 556 -21.10 -27.46 -4.01
N LEU A 557 -21.77 -28.10 -4.96
CA LEU A 557 -21.94 -27.60 -6.31
C LEU A 557 -23.42 -27.19 -6.45
N PRO A 558 -23.71 -25.88 -6.56
CA PRO A 558 -25.07 -25.36 -6.58
C PRO A 558 -25.77 -25.72 -7.89
N SER A 559 -27.10 -25.80 -7.87
CA SER A 559 -27.94 -26.17 -9.02
C SER A 559 -27.80 -25.27 -10.24
N THR A 560 -27.33 -24.05 -9.98
CA THR A 560 -27.09 -22.97 -10.92
C THR A 560 -25.74 -23.08 -11.64
N LEU A 561 -24.85 -23.98 -11.21
CA LEU A 561 -23.53 -24.14 -11.79
C LEU A 561 -23.59 -24.87 -13.14
N LEU A 562 -23.12 -24.20 -14.19
CA LEU A 562 -23.09 -24.69 -15.57
C LEU A 562 -21.71 -25.24 -15.96
N ASP A 563 -20.65 -24.66 -15.43
CA ASP A 563 -19.26 -25.03 -15.70
C ASP A 563 -18.44 -25.11 -14.41
N VAL A 564 -17.76 -26.22 -14.20
CA VAL A 564 -16.98 -26.51 -12.99
C VAL A 564 -15.47 -26.27 -13.21
N GLY A 565 -15.03 -26.05 -14.45
CA GLY A 565 -13.62 -25.95 -14.81
C GLY A 565 -12.82 -27.23 -14.50
N ASP A 566 -11.49 -27.18 -14.67
CA ASP A 566 -10.59 -28.26 -14.29
C ASP A 566 -10.44 -28.35 -12.76
N PHE A 567 -10.78 -29.52 -12.20
CA PHE A 567 -10.83 -29.77 -10.75
C PHE A 567 -9.79 -30.83 -10.32
N ASP A 568 -8.56 -30.43 -10.00
CA ASP A 568 -7.50 -31.33 -9.51
C ASP A 568 -7.39 -31.31 -7.97
N CYS A 569 -8.31 -32.02 -7.31
CA CYS A 569 -8.32 -32.21 -5.85
C CYS A 569 -8.28 -33.69 -5.48
N THR A 570 -7.09 -34.19 -5.16
CA THR A 570 -6.84 -35.64 -4.95
C THR A 570 -7.47 -36.23 -3.68
N LEU A 571 -7.81 -35.42 -2.68
CA LEU A 571 -8.42 -35.87 -1.41
C LEU A 571 -9.91 -35.53 -1.28
N LEU A 572 -10.57 -35.07 -2.33
CA LEU A 572 -11.98 -34.68 -2.28
C LEU A 572 -12.87 -35.92 -2.01
N ARG A 573 -13.49 -35.98 -0.82
CA ARG A 573 -14.30 -37.14 -0.38
C ARG A 573 -15.79 -36.91 -0.53
N ASN A 574 -16.26 -35.70 -0.22
CA ASN A 574 -17.69 -35.39 -0.22
C ASN A 574 -17.98 -34.24 -1.19
N VAL A 575 -18.73 -34.53 -2.25
CA VAL A 575 -19.25 -33.54 -3.19
C VAL A 575 -20.77 -33.58 -3.13
N ALA A 576 -21.40 -32.50 -2.67
CA ALA A 576 -22.85 -32.36 -2.70
C ALA A 576 -23.25 -31.75 -4.05
N ILE A 577 -23.88 -32.54 -4.91
CA ILE A 577 -24.34 -32.12 -6.24
C ILE A 577 -25.85 -31.84 -6.14
N ALA A 578 -26.29 -30.64 -6.51
CA ALA A 578 -27.71 -30.35 -6.62
C ALA A 578 -28.38 -31.22 -7.70
N ARG A 579 -29.64 -31.61 -7.47
CA ARG A 579 -30.38 -32.65 -8.22
C ARG A 579 -30.48 -32.46 -9.76
N SER A 580 -30.04 -31.32 -10.31
CA SER A 580 -30.18 -30.92 -11.72
C SER A 580 -28.89 -30.92 -12.54
N ILE A 581 -27.71 -31.13 -11.96
CA ILE A 581 -26.44 -30.97 -12.69
C ILE A 581 -26.11 -32.24 -13.50
N THR A 582 -25.90 -32.07 -14.80
CA THR A 582 -25.37 -33.13 -15.68
C THR A 582 -23.88 -32.85 -15.88
N LEU A 583 -23.01 -33.64 -15.26
CA LEU A 583 -21.55 -33.47 -15.36
C LEU A 583 -21.04 -34.21 -16.62
N GLU A 584 -20.27 -33.55 -17.47
CA GLU A 584 -19.59 -34.20 -18.59
C GLU A 584 -18.47 -35.13 -18.09
N GLN A 585 -18.25 -36.26 -18.77
CA GLN A 585 -17.20 -37.22 -18.41
C GLN A 585 -15.81 -36.57 -18.59
N GLY A 586 -15.11 -36.31 -17.49
CA GLY A 586 -13.70 -35.87 -17.50
C GLY A 586 -13.36 -34.66 -16.62
N ILE A 587 -14.36 -33.94 -16.08
CA ILE A 587 -14.20 -32.72 -15.26
C ILE A 587 -13.44 -32.99 -13.95
N PHE A 588 -13.75 -34.13 -13.32
CA PHE A 588 -12.96 -34.65 -12.23
C PHE A 588 -11.98 -35.66 -12.82
N GLY A 589 -10.67 -35.50 -12.59
CA GLY A 589 -9.62 -36.32 -13.19
C GLY A 589 -9.81 -37.83 -13.04
N ALA A 590 -8.92 -38.64 -13.62
CA ALA A 590 -9.03 -40.11 -13.81
C ALA A 590 -9.50 -40.96 -12.59
N SER A 591 -9.46 -40.39 -11.38
CA SER A 591 -10.04 -40.87 -10.13
C SER A 591 -11.58 -40.95 -10.08
N PHE A 592 -12.32 -40.26 -10.96
CA PHE A 592 -13.79 -40.12 -10.93
C PHE A 592 -14.50 -40.87 -12.09
N ARG A 593 -14.14 -42.13 -12.35
CA ARG A 593 -14.60 -42.90 -13.54
C ARG A 593 -16.10 -43.24 -13.65
N GLU A 594 -16.97 -42.84 -12.73
CA GLU A 594 -18.42 -43.10 -12.84
C GLU A 594 -19.22 -41.89 -12.37
N VAL A 595 -19.65 -41.07 -13.34
CA VAL A 595 -20.48 -39.89 -13.10
C VAL A 595 -21.81 -40.06 -13.86
N ASN A 596 -22.73 -40.76 -13.19
CA ASN A 596 -24.18 -40.62 -13.36
C ASN A 596 -24.78 -40.84 -11.97
N CYS A 597 -24.56 -39.90 -11.05
CA CYS A 597 -25.03 -40.04 -9.67
C CYS A 597 -26.56 -39.88 -9.59
N THR A 598 -27.28 -40.99 -9.62
CA THR A 598 -28.63 -41.07 -9.05
C THR A 598 -28.54 -41.17 -7.52
N LEU A 599 -29.65 -40.89 -6.82
CA LEU A 599 -29.78 -41.07 -5.36
C LEU A 599 -29.39 -42.49 -4.90
N ASP A 600 -29.50 -43.48 -5.79
CA ASP A 600 -29.10 -44.88 -5.57
C ASP A 600 -27.58 -45.12 -5.68
N MET A 601 -26.83 -44.27 -6.39
CA MET A 601 -25.36 -44.30 -6.44
C MET A 601 -24.71 -43.51 -5.29
N LEU A 602 -25.39 -42.48 -4.76
CA LEU A 602 -25.03 -41.92 -3.45
C LEU A 602 -25.14 -43.02 -2.37
N ARG A 603 -26.20 -43.84 -2.40
CA ARG A 603 -26.37 -45.00 -1.51
C ARG A 603 -25.24 -46.03 -1.65
N SER A 604 -24.78 -46.36 -2.86
CA SER A 604 -23.70 -47.35 -3.06
C SER A 604 -22.28 -46.84 -2.74
N ARG A 605 -22.04 -45.51 -2.70
CA ARG A 605 -20.74 -44.94 -2.33
C ARG A 605 -20.47 -44.90 -0.81
N PHE A 606 -21.50 -45.14 0.00
CA PHE A 606 -21.36 -45.26 1.45
C PHE A 606 -21.19 -46.70 1.93
N ASP A 607 -21.18 -47.68 1.03
CA ASP A 607 -21.01 -49.10 1.34
C ASP A 607 -19.64 -49.41 1.98
N ASP A 608 -18.62 -48.58 1.73
CA ASP A 608 -17.25 -48.77 2.25
C ASP A 608 -16.99 -48.11 3.63
N LEU A 609 -17.97 -47.44 4.22
CA LEU A 609 -17.86 -46.84 5.55
C LEU A 609 -18.46 -47.80 6.60
N PRO A 610 -17.67 -48.34 7.55
CA PRO A 610 -18.16 -49.40 8.44
C PRO A 610 -19.33 -48.98 9.36
N VAL A 611 -19.47 -47.68 9.67
CA VAL A 611 -20.66 -47.15 10.40
C VAL A 611 -21.90 -47.14 9.50
N HIS A 612 -21.74 -46.84 8.21
CA HIS A 612 -22.83 -46.84 7.24
C HIS A 612 -23.24 -48.26 6.86
N GLU A 613 -22.29 -49.18 6.65
CA GLU A 613 -22.58 -50.60 6.38
C GLU A 613 -23.38 -51.20 7.55
N VAL A 614 -23.02 -50.88 8.79
CA VAL A 614 -23.76 -51.29 9.99
C VAL A 614 -25.16 -50.67 10.05
N CYS A 615 -25.33 -49.38 9.79
CA CYS A 615 -26.66 -48.73 9.81
C CYS A 615 -27.55 -49.19 8.63
N PHE A 616 -26.97 -49.39 7.45
CA PHE A 616 -27.65 -49.84 6.23
C PHE A 616 -28.08 -51.31 6.32
N PHE A 617 -27.19 -52.20 6.77
CA PHE A 617 -27.47 -53.64 6.97
C PHE A 617 -28.65 -53.86 7.93
N HIS A 618 -28.83 -52.99 8.93
CA HIS A 618 -29.93 -53.07 9.89
C HIS A 618 -31.20 -52.31 9.47
N SER A 619 -31.17 -51.53 8.37
CA SER A 619 -32.34 -50.83 7.81
C SER A 619 -33.11 -51.63 6.74
N HIS A 620 -32.65 -52.85 6.41
CA HIS A 620 -33.21 -53.67 5.35
C HIS A 620 -34.43 -54.51 5.81
N PRO A 621 -35.57 -54.48 5.12
CA PRO A 621 -36.85 -55.04 5.61
C PRO A 621 -36.92 -56.58 5.68
N ALA A 622 -35.92 -57.31 5.18
CA ALA A 622 -35.93 -58.77 5.06
C ALA A 622 -35.45 -59.52 6.32
N MET A 623 -34.99 -58.83 7.37
CA MET A 623 -34.33 -59.45 8.52
C MET A 623 -34.89 -58.93 9.85
N ASN A 624 -36.11 -59.33 10.20
CA ASN A 624 -36.81 -58.90 11.41
C ASN A 624 -36.73 -60.00 12.49
N THR A 625 -35.67 -60.03 13.32
CA THR A 625 -35.57 -60.96 14.47
C THR A 625 -35.06 -60.27 15.74
N THR A 626 -35.48 -60.80 16.89
CA THR A 626 -35.51 -60.19 18.23
C THR A 626 -34.15 -59.86 18.88
N ASN A 627 -33.01 -60.20 18.28
CA ASN A 627 -31.66 -60.05 18.86
C ASN A 627 -30.79 -58.94 18.21
N GLN A 628 -31.33 -58.11 17.32
CA GLN A 628 -30.55 -57.14 16.54
C GLN A 628 -30.21 -55.83 17.25
N GLY A 629 -31.01 -55.36 18.22
CA GLY A 629 -30.75 -54.11 18.94
C GLY A 629 -29.45 -54.14 19.74
N GLU A 630 -29.18 -55.26 20.43
CA GLU A 630 -27.91 -55.47 21.16
C GLU A 630 -26.72 -55.65 20.21
N LEU A 631 -26.90 -56.31 19.06
CA LEU A 631 -25.84 -56.50 18.07
C LEU A 631 -25.43 -55.17 17.42
N LEU A 632 -26.41 -54.34 17.06
CA LEU A 632 -26.21 -52.98 16.54
C LEU A 632 -25.55 -52.07 17.57
N GLN A 633 -26.04 -52.07 18.83
CA GLN A 633 -25.43 -51.31 19.92
C GLN A 633 -23.97 -51.72 20.15
N ASN A 634 -23.68 -53.03 20.11
CA ASN A 634 -22.31 -53.53 20.27
C ASN A 634 -21.40 -53.13 19.10
N ASN A 635 -21.86 -53.24 17.85
CA ASN A 635 -21.10 -52.83 16.67
C ASN A 635 -20.83 -51.33 16.64
N LEU A 636 -21.83 -50.49 16.95
CA LEU A 636 -21.68 -49.04 17.02
C LEU A 636 -20.75 -48.62 18.18
N ARG A 637 -20.83 -49.27 19.36
CA ARG A 637 -19.89 -49.05 20.47
C ARG A 637 -18.46 -49.48 20.16
N GLN A 638 -18.29 -50.54 19.37
CA GLN A 638 -16.98 -51.02 18.95
C GLN A 638 -16.34 -50.07 17.93
N LEU A 639 -17.13 -49.50 17.01
CA LEU A 639 -16.70 -48.47 16.06
C LEU A 639 -16.40 -47.12 16.75
N ALA A 640 -17.11 -46.77 17.82
CA ALA A 640 -16.89 -45.55 18.60
C ALA A 640 -15.52 -45.48 19.29
N THR A 641 -14.83 -46.60 19.46
CA THR A 641 -13.50 -46.66 20.11
C THR A 641 -12.33 -46.51 19.13
N GLN A 642 -12.60 -46.43 17.82
CA GLN A 642 -11.56 -46.23 16.79
C GLN A 642 -11.37 -44.73 16.49
N SER A 643 -10.19 -44.19 16.80
CA SER A 643 -9.87 -42.77 16.65
C SER A 643 -9.93 -42.24 15.21
N SER A 644 -9.83 -43.12 14.20
CA SER A 644 -9.85 -42.74 12.78
C SER A 644 -11.26 -42.48 12.21
N ILE A 645 -12.33 -42.79 12.95
CA ILE A 645 -13.73 -42.61 12.51
C ILE A 645 -14.31 -41.28 13.01
N VAL A 646 -13.68 -40.65 13.99
CA VAL A 646 -14.08 -39.33 14.54
C VAL A 646 -14.02 -38.23 13.47
N ASP A 647 -13.14 -38.34 12.48
CA ASP A 647 -13.05 -37.38 11.36
C ASP A 647 -14.09 -37.64 10.25
N CYS A 648 -14.61 -38.87 10.15
CA CYS A 648 -15.72 -39.22 9.24
C CYS A 648 -17.08 -38.79 9.78
N LEU A 649 -17.18 -38.45 11.08
CA LEU A 649 -18.42 -38.08 11.79
C LEU A 649 -18.84 -36.61 11.63
N GLY A 650 -18.32 -35.92 10.61
CA GLY A 650 -18.80 -34.58 10.27
C GLY A 650 -20.24 -34.54 9.74
N MET A 651 -20.77 -35.68 9.27
CA MET A 651 -22.20 -35.93 9.25
C MET A 651 -22.54 -36.73 10.49
N THR A 652 -23.42 -36.24 11.36
CA THR A 652 -23.91 -37.13 12.42
C THR A 652 -24.65 -38.30 11.76
N PRO A 653 -24.52 -39.55 12.26
CA PRO A 653 -25.21 -40.72 11.70
C PRO A 653 -26.73 -40.53 11.57
N LEU A 654 -27.27 -39.59 12.37
CA LEU A 654 -28.66 -39.18 12.34
C LEU A 654 -29.04 -38.38 11.08
N HIS A 655 -28.15 -37.55 10.53
CA HIS A 655 -28.35 -36.82 9.26
C HIS A 655 -28.53 -37.76 8.07
N VAL A 656 -27.69 -38.79 8.02
CA VAL A 656 -27.73 -39.83 6.97
C VAL A 656 -29.05 -40.59 7.03
N LEU A 657 -29.48 -40.98 8.23
CA LEU A 657 -30.77 -41.64 8.40
C LEU A 657 -31.94 -40.71 8.06
N ALA A 658 -31.87 -39.42 8.43
CA ALA A 658 -32.88 -38.41 8.08
C ALA A 658 -33.03 -38.22 6.56
N CYS A 659 -31.99 -38.52 5.77
CA CYS A 659 -32.02 -38.52 4.31
C CYS A 659 -32.42 -39.88 3.70
N SER A 660 -32.67 -40.92 4.50
CA SER A 660 -33.07 -42.25 4.04
C SER A 660 -34.55 -42.29 3.67
N ALA A 661 -34.91 -43.04 2.60
CA ALA A 661 -36.31 -43.31 2.27
C ALA A 661 -36.97 -44.35 3.22
N HIS A 662 -36.16 -45.02 4.03
CA HIS A 662 -36.58 -46.03 5.00
C HIS A 662 -36.22 -45.56 6.40
N HIS A 663 -37.21 -44.95 7.03
CA HIS A 663 -37.15 -44.32 8.33
C HIS A 663 -37.45 -45.35 9.43
N ASP A 664 -36.46 -45.74 10.25
CA ASP A 664 -36.63 -46.66 11.38
C ASP A 664 -36.24 -46.01 12.71
N LEU A 665 -37.26 -45.64 13.50
CA LEU A 665 -37.13 -45.00 14.81
C LEU A 665 -36.19 -45.74 15.79
N ARG A 666 -36.09 -47.07 15.71
CA ARG A 666 -35.22 -47.87 16.60
C ARG A 666 -33.74 -47.56 16.38
N LEU A 667 -33.35 -47.28 15.12
CA LEU A 667 -31.99 -46.90 14.76
C LEU A 667 -31.65 -45.51 15.29
N TYR A 668 -32.58 -44.55 15.17
CA TYR A 668 -32.42 -43.20 15.72
C TYR A 668 -32.25 -43.22 17.25
N GLN A 669 -33.04 -44.03 17.96
CA GLN A 669 -32.94 -44.23 19.41
C GLN A 669 -31.58 -44.81 19.80
N CYS A 670 -31.12 -45.85 19.11
CA CYS A 670 -29.83 -46.50 19.36
C CYS A 670 -28.64 -45.54 19.17
N ILE A 671 -28.65 -44.75 18.09
CA ILE A 671 -27.58 -43.76 17.82
C ILE A 671 -27.61 -42.64 18.87
N SER A 672 -28.79 -42.16 19.25
CA SER A 672 -28.93 -41.14 20.29
C SER A 672 -28.47 -41.60 21.67
N GLU A 673 -28.57 -42.88 21.99
CA GLU A 673 -28.06 -43.44 23.25
C GLU A 673 -26.53 -43.50 23.29
N ILE A 674 -25.89 -43.68 22.12
CA ILE A 674 -24.42 -43.76 21.99
C ILE A 674 -23.80 -42.36 21.81
N TYR A 675 -24.47 -41.49 21.05
CA TYR A 675 -24.06 -40.12 20.76
C TYR A 675 -25.22 -39.15 21.05
N PRO A 676 -25.42 -38.74 22.31
CA PRO A 676 -26.52 -37.86 22.70
C PRO A 676 -26.52 -36.52 21.96
N ASP A 677 -25.33 -35.99 21.66
CA ASP A 677 -25.16 -34.70 21.00
C ASP A 677 -25.39 -34.76 19.48
N ALA A 678 -25.45 -35.96 18.87
CA ALA A 678 -25.61 -36.15 17.44
C ALA A 678 -26.93 -35.59 16.87
N ILE A 679 -27.91 -35.30 17.73
CA ILE A 679 -29.20 -34.71 17.36
C ILE A 679 -29.11 -33.18 17.36
N ILE A 680 -28.29 -32.54 18.21
CA ILE A 680 -28.15 -31.06 18.31
C ILE A 680 -26.99 -30.50 17.49
N THR A 681 -25.99 -31.32 17.15
CA THR A 681 -24.81 -30.84 16.45
C THR A 681 -25.14 -30.53 14.99
N ARG A 682 -24.80 -29.30 14.57
CA ARG A 682 -24.77 -28.94 13.15
C ARG A 682 -23.68 -29.78 12.49
N ASP A 683 -24.02 -30.35 11.36
CA ASP A 683 -23.07 -31.00 10.49
C ASP A 683 -22.19 -29.97 9.79
N ILE A 684 -21.42 -30.50 8.87
CA ILE A 684 -20.41 -29.84 8.07
C ILE A 684 -20.97 -28.85 7.05
N TRP A 685 -22.27 -28.90 6.77
CA TRP A 685 -23.01 -27.93 5.98
C TRP A 685 -23.74 -26.90 6.85
N GLY A 686 -23.56 -26.98 8.18
CA GLY A 686 -24.19 -26.09 9.13
C GLY A 686 -25.64 -26.48 9.44
N GLU A 687 -26.10 -27.66 9.04
CA GLU A 687 -27.47 -28.13 9.21
C GLU A 687 -27.53 -29.20 10.32
N THR A 688 -28.63 -29.26 11.07
CA THR A 688 -28.90 -30.22 12.15
C THR A 688 -29.79 -31.36 11.64
N PRO A 689 -29.83 -32.53 12.30
CA PRO A 689 -30.67 -33.63 11.85
C PRO A 689 -32.15 -33.29 11.82
N LEU A 690 -32.61 -32.38 12.71
CA LEU A 690 -33.97 -31.87 12.64
C LEU A 690 -34.19 -31.07 11.35
N GLU A 691 -33.25 -30.19 10.96
CA GLU A 691 -33.33 -29.46 9.69
C GLU A 691 -33.45 -30.44 8.51
N TYR A 692 -32.72 -31.55 8.47
CA TYR A 692 -32.90 -32.57 7.41
C TYR A 692 -34.21 -33.35 7.50
N VAL A 693 -34.67 -33.71 8.70
CA VAL A 693 -35.99 -34.37 8.91
C VAL A 693 -37.11 -33.50 8.36
N LEU A 694 -37.01 -32.18 8.55
CA LEU A 694 -37.96 -31.20 8.02
C LEU A 694 -37.86 -31.07 6.49
N LEU A 695 -36.64 -31.11 5.93
CA LEU A 695 -36.38 -31.05 4.49
C LEU A 695 -36.65 -32.39 3.77
N SER A 696 -36.95 -33.48 4.47
CA SER A 696 -37.16 -34.81 3.85
C SER A 696 -38.58 -35.36 3.95
N GLU A 697 -39.55 -34.60 4.50
CA GLU A 697 -40.91 -35.08 4.82
C GLU A 697 -40.92 -36.38 5.63
N ALA A 698 -39.97 -36.52 6.57
CA ALA A 698 -39.82 -37.74 7.36
C ALA A 698 -41.06 -38.03 8.25
N PRO A 699 -41.37 -39.31 8.55
CA PRO A 699 -42.49 -39.71 9.40
C PRO A 699 -42.55 -38.94 10.71
N THR A 700 -43.77 -38.61 11.13
CA THR A 700 -44.03 -37.82 12.33
C THR A 700 -43.36 -38.38 13.58
N GLU A 701 -43.24 -39.69 13.69
CA GLU A 701 -42.61 -40.37 14.82
C GLU A 701 -41.15 -39.96 15.02
N ILE A 702 -40.42 -39.71 13.93
CA ILE A 702 -39.02 -39.27 13.97
C ILE A 702 -38.94 -37.78 14.33
N LEU A 703 -39.83 -36.97 13.76
CA LEU A 703 -39.95 -35.55 14.12
C LEU A 703 -40.20 -35.39 15.63
N HIS A 704 -41.16 -36.16 16.18
CA HIS A 704 -41.46 -36.20 17.61
C HIS A 704 -40.25 -36.66 18.43
N PHE A 705 -39.51 -37.67 17.96
CA PHE A 705 -38.29 -38.14 18.62
C PHE A 705 -37.18 -37.09 18.68
N CYS A 706 -36.89 -36.40 17.56
CA CYS A 706 -35.89 -35.35 17.51
C CYS A 706 -36.26 -34.19 18.45
N LEU A 707 -37.52 -33.74 18.44
CA LEU A 707 -38.02 -32.66 19.30
C LEU A 707 -38.03 -33.05 20.79
N GLU A 708 -38.42 -34.28 21.13
CA GLU A 708 -38.42 -34.77 22.52
C GLU A 708 -37.00 -34.87 23.08
N THR A 709 -36.07 -35.41 22.29
CA THR A 709 -34.68 -35.59 22.71
C THR A 709 -33.98 -34.23 22.87
N TRP A 710 -34.29 -33.28 21.99
CA TRP A 710 -33.85 -31.89 22.13
C TRP A 710 -34.39 -31.18 23.37
N LYS A 711 -35.67 -31.34 23.70
CA LYS A 711 -36.24 -30.78 24.92
C LYS A 711 -35.48 -31.22 26.17
N ARG A 712 -34.97 -32.46 26.20
CA ARG A 712 -34.14 -32.98 27.30
C ARG A 712 -32.75 -32.34 27.36
N SER A 713 -32.19 -31.92 26.22
CA SER A 713 -30.86 -31.30 26.12
C SER A 713 -30.77 -29.85 26.63
N SER A 714 -31.91 -29.19 26.90
CA SER A 714 -32.01 -27.82 27.47
C SER A 714 -31.36 -26.69 26.65
N VAL A 715 -30.95 -26.93 25.40
CA VAL A 715 -30.43 -25.92 24.46
C VAL A 715 -31.49 -25.66 23.38
N LEU A 716 -31.88 -24.40 23.18
CA LEU A 716 -32.76 -23.95 22.10
C LEU A 716 -31.90 -23.35 20.98
N PRO A 717 -31.66 -24.05 19.85
CA PRO A 717 -30.59 -23.68 18.93
C PRO A 717 -31.03 -22.85 17.71
N PHE A 718 -32.28 -22.37 17.64
CA PHE A 718 -32.76 -21.67 16.43
C PHE A 718 -33.91 -20.68 16.68
N ASP A 719 -34.01 -19.72 15.75
CA ASP A 719 -35.21 -18.91 15.54
C ASP A 719 -36.19 -19.69 14.67
N PHE A 720 -37.42 -19.89 15.18
CA PHE A 720 -38.48 -20.61 14.47
C PHE A 720 -38.86 -19.90 13.16
N SER A 721 -38.58 -18.59 13.03
CA SER A 721 -38.78 -17.83 11.80
C SER A 721 -37.92 -18.35 10.64
N THR A 722 -36.65 -18.69 10.91
CA THR A 722 -35.70 -19.27 9.93
C THR A 722 -36.07 -20.70 9.54
N MET A 723 -36.70 -21.43 10.44
CA MET A 723 -37.19 -22.78 10.17
C MET A 723 -38.40 -22.75 9.22
N ILE A 724 -39.29 -21.78 9.41
CA ILE A 724 -40.49 -21.63 8.58
C ILE A 724 -40.14 -21.13 7.18
N SER A 725 -39.18 -20.21 7.02
CA SER A 725 -38.76 -19.73 5.69
C SER A 725 -38.21 -20.84 4.78
N ARG A 726 -37.64 -21.90 5.35
CA ARG A 726 -37.10 -23.06 4.63
C ARG A 726 -38.13 -24.14 4.29
N LEU A 727 -39.33 -24.10 4.87
CA LEU A 727 -40.40 -25.05 4.55
C LEU A 727 -40.93 -24.85 3.12
N ASP A 728 -40.80 -23.65 2.56
CA ASP A 728 -41.31 -23.32 1.22
C ASP A 728 -40.43 -23.90 0.09
N ASP A 729 -39.13 -24.04 0.33
CA ASP A 729 -38.19 -24.61 -0.65
C ASP A 729 -38.38 -26.13 -0.86
N VAL A 730 -39.03 -26.83 0.09
CA VAL A 730 -38.93 -28.30 0.18
C VAL A 730 -40.24 -29.04 0.47
N CYS A 731 -41.20 -28.47 1.20
CA CYS A 731 -42.44 -29.18 1.57
C CYS A 731 -43.52 -29.06 0.48
N LYS A 732 -44.05 -30.19 0.02
CA LYS A 732 -45.15 -30.24 -0.97
C LYS A 732 -46.53 -30.33 -0.31
N SER A 733 -46.59 -30.65 0.99
CA SER A 733 -47.83 -30.97 1.73
C SER A 733 -48.12 -29.99 2.87
N GLY A 734 -49.26 -29.30 2.80
CA GLY A 734 -49.76 -28.47 3.91
C GLY A 734 -50.10 -29.27 5.16
N ASP A 735 -50.36 -30.58 5.06
CA ASP A 735 -50.63 -31.44 6.22
C ASP A 735 -49.37 -31.72 7.03
N TYR A 736 -48.20 -31.78 6.39
CA TYR A 736 -46.92 -31.92 7.09
C TYR A 736 -46.57 -30.66 7.90
N VAL A 737 -46.81 -29.48 7.33
CA VAL A 737 -46.62 -28.19 8.02
C VAL A 737 -47.51 -28.10 9.28
N ARG A 738 -48.77 -28.55 9.21
CA ARG A 738 -49.65 -28.64 10.39
C ARG A 738 -49.05 -29.54 11.48
N GLN A 739 -48.49 -30.67 11.09
CA GLN A 739 -47.89 -31.62 12.03
C GLN A 739 -46.64 -31.04 12.69
N VAL A 740 -45.79 -30.31 11.94
CA VAL A 740 -44.61 -29.61 12.48
C VAL A 740 -45.01 -28.56 13.51
N ILE A 741 -46.01 -27.73 13.21
CA ILE A 741 -46.52 -26.69 14.13
C ILE A 741 -47.14 -27.33 15.38
N GLN A 742 -47.91 -28.42 15.22
CA GLN A 742 -48.51 -29.14 16.35
C GLN A 742 -47.46 -29.81 17.24
N ALA A 743 -46.40 -30.37 16.65
CA ALA A 743 -45.29 -30.95 17.39
C ALA A 743 -44.52 -29.86 18.16
N GLN A 744 -44.25 -28.70 17.55
CA GLN A 744 -43.66 -27.54 18.23
C GLN A 744 -44.45 -27.14 19.46
N ARG A 745 -45.77 -26.97 19.33
CA ARG A 745 -46.67 -26.61 20.44
C ARG A 745 -46.61 -27.61 21.58
N THR A 746 -46.45 -28.89 21.26
CA THR A 746 -46.43 -29.97 22.24
C THR A 746 -45.13 -29.95 23.06
N TYR A 747 -43.98 -29.73 22.43
CA TYR A 747 -42.69 -29.78 23.12
C TYR A 747 -42.22 -28.42 23.66
N PHE A 748 -42.55 -27.32 22.96
CA PHE A 748 -42.08 -25.95 23.22
C PHE A 748 -43.23 -24.91 23.23
N PRO A 749 -44.15 -24.96 24.22
CA PRO A 749 -45.34 -24.11 24.25
C PRO A 749 -45.10 -22.60 24.48
N GLY A 750 -43.84 -22.17 24.71
CA GLY A 750 -43.47 -20.78 25.00
C GLY A 750 -42.73 -20.04 23.87
N LEU A 751 -42.52 -20.68 22.71
CA LEU A 751 -41.99 -20.00 21.52
C LEU A 751 -43.15 -19.52 20.63
N ASP A 752 -43.29 -18.20 20.50
CA ASP A 752 -44.25 -17.56 19.58
C ASP A 752 -43.63 -17.35 18.19
N ILE A 753 -44.47 -17.33 17.15
CA ILE A 753 -44.07 -17.07 15.76
C ILE A 753 -43.81 -15.57 15.57
N ASN A 754 -42.60 -15.21 15.09
CA ASN A 754 -42.24 -13.84 14.76
C ASN A 754 -42.83 -13.42 13.39
N TRP A 755 -44.04 -12.87 13.42
CA TRP A 755 -44.77 -12.44 12.22
C TRP A 755 -44.05 -11.37 11.40
N ARG A 756 -43.22 -10.54 12.02
CA ARG A 756 -42.55 -9.41 11.36
C ARG A 756 -41.44 -9.86 10.42
N GLU A 757 -40.68 -10.88 10.80
CA GLU A 757 -39.68 -11.51 9.92
C GLU A 757 -40.33 -12.38 8.85
N MET A 758 -41.39 -13.13 9.21
CA MET A 758 -42.15 -13.94 8.25
C MET A 758 -42.77 -13.12 7.10
N LEU A 759 -43.27 -11.92 7.38
CA LEU A 759 -43.84 -11.04 6.34
C LEU A 759 -42.77 -10.38 5.46
N ASN A 760 -41.52 -10.31 5.92
CA ASN A 760 -40.39 -9.74 5.16
C ASN A 760 -39.73 -10.76 4.22
N ALA A 761 -39.91 -12.06 4.45
CA ALA A 761 -39.42 -13.10 3.55
C ALA A 761 -40.33 -13.20 2.31
N ARG A 762 -39.82 -12.76 1.15
CA ARG A 762 -40.59 -12.49 -0.08
C ARG A 762 -41.00 -13.73 -0.90
N THR A 763 -40.96 -14.94 -0.34
CA THR A 763 -40.96 -16.18 -1.14
C THR A 763 -42.12 -17.15 -0.91
N PHE A 764 -42.87 -17.07 0.19
CA PHE A 764 -43.84 -18.11 0.59
C PHE A 764 -45.00 -18.40 -0.37
N SER A 765 -45.36 -19.68 -0.52
CA SER A 765 -46.61 -20.10 -1.14
C SER A 765 -47.86 -19.81 -0.27
N LEU A 766 -48.91 -19.31 -0.92
CA LEU A 766 -50.22 -18.98 -0.35
C LEU A 766 -50.83 -20.09 0.52
N ARG A 767 -50.63 -21.35 0.13
CA ARG A 767 -51.15 -22.54 0.82
C ARG A 767 -50.49 -22.76 2.18
N ILE A 768 -49.19 -22.47 2.29
CA ILE A 768 -48.43 -22.59 3.52
C ILE A 768 -48.77 -21.44 4.47
N TYR A 769 -48.98 -20.22 3.96
CA TYR A 769 -49.49 -19.09 4.77
C TYR A 769 -50.83 -19.39 5.44
N GLY A 770 -51.82 -19.90 4.69
CA GLY A 770 -53.13 -20.24 5.24
C GLY A 770 -53.05 -21.28 6.37
N VAL A 771 -52.21 -22.30 6.21
CA VAL A 771 -51.98 -23.33 7.22
C VAL A 771 -51.33 -22.76 8.48
N ILE A 772 -50.34 -21.87 8.36
CA ILE A 772 -49.63 -21.26 9.49
C ILE A 772 -50.58 -20.34 10.27
N VAL A 773 -51.43 -19.58 9.58
CA VAL A 773 -52.43 -18.68 10.21
C VAL A 773 -53.51 -19.48 10.94
N GLU A 774 -54.09 -20.51 10.32
CA GLU A 774 -55.06 -21.42 10.97
C GLU A 774 -54.45 -22.12 12.19
N ALA A 775 -53.17 -22.47 12.10
CA ALA A 775 -52.42 -23.15 13.15
C ALA A 775 -51.69 -22.19 14.10
N SER A 776 -52.06 -20.92 14.19
CA SER A 776 -51.46 -19.94 15.13
C SER A 776 -52.46 -19.44 16.17
N LEU A 777 -52.05 -19.39 17.44
CA LEU A 777 -52.88 -18.92 18.57
C LEU A 777 -52.37 -17.59 19.17
N SER A 778 -51.44 -16.90 18.51
CA SER A 778 -50.67 -15.84 19.18
C SER A 778 -51.51 -14.60 19.49
N THR A 779 -51.38 -14.10 20.72
CA THR A 779 -51.85 -12.79 21.15
C THR A 779 -51.21 -11.65 20.34
N GLN A 780 -50.07 -11.91 19.68
CA GLN A 780 -49.40 -10.98 18.75
C GLN A 780 -50.16 -10.77 17.43
N TYR A 781 -51.08 -11.66 17.01
CA TYR A 781 -51.97 -11.39 15.88
C TYR A 781 -52.80 -10.12 16.12
N ASN A 782 -53.13 -9.80 17.38
CA ASN A 782 -53.83 -8.57 17.81
C ASN A 782 -52.92 -7.33 17.88
N CYS A 783 -51.60 -7.49 17.74
CA CYS A 783 -50.62 -6.39 17.72
C CYS A 783 -50.24 -5.94 16.30
N ILE A 784 -50.76 -6.62 15.28
CA ILE A 784 -50.64 -6.25 13.87
C ILE A 784 -51.57 -5.05 13.61
N SER A 785 -51.12 -4.04 12.88
CA SER A 785 -51.93 -2.84 12.63
C SER A 785 -53.24 -3.18 11.93
N THR A 786 -54.29 -2.38 12.16
CA THR A 786 -55.61 -2.54 11.52
C THR A 786 -55.55 -2.54 10.00
N GLU A 787 -54.51 -1.94 9.42
CA GLU A 787 -54.27 -1.85 7.98
C GLU A 787 -53.66 -3.14 7.44
N GLN A 788 -52.64 -3.68 8.09
CA GLN A 788 -52.06 -4.99 7.78
C GLN A 788 -53.06 -6.13 7.97
N ARG A 789 -53.91 -6.05 9.00
CA ARG A 789 -54.98 -7.03 9.19
C ARG A 789 -56.03 -6.97 8.07
N ARG A 790 -56.36 -5.76 7.58
CA ARG A 790 -57.25 -5.60 6.41
C ARG A 790 -56.63 -6.08 5.10
N GLU A 791 -55.33 -5.90 4.90
CA GLU A 791 -54.63 -6.46 3.73
C GLU A 791 -54.64 -7.98 3.75
N ILE A 792 -54.40 -8.59 4.92
CA ILE A 792 -54.47 -10.04 5.13
C ILE A 792 -55.89 -10.57 4.94
N ASP A 793 -56.90 -9.90 5.54
CA ASP A 793 -58.31 -10.29 5.41
C ASP A 793 -58.81 -10.13 3.96
N HIS A 794 -58.43 -9.05 3.26
CA HIS A 794 -58.78 -8.82 1.85
C HIS A 794 -58.14 -9.87 0.92
N PHE A 795 -56.90 -10.27 1.22
CA PHE A 795 -56.16 -11.29 0.49
C PHE A 795 -56.73 -12.69 0.71
N LEU A 796 -57.15 -13.02 1.94
CA LEU A 796 -57.83 -14.29 2.26
C LEU A 796 -59.27 -14.35 1.72
N GLU A 797 -60.00 -13.23 1.73
CA GLU A 797 -61.36 -13.14 1.18
C GLU A 797 -61.37 -13.23 -0.36
N SER A 798 -60.28 -12.82 -1.03
CA SER A 798 -60.13 -12.94 -2.49
C SER A 798 -60.05 -14.37 -3.03
N GLU A 799 -59.83 -15.37 -2.16
CA GLU A 799 -59.63 -16.78 -2.53
C GLU A 799 -60.60 -17.75 -1.83
N THR A 800 -61.69 -17.29 -1.21
CA THR A 800 -62.77 -18.21 -0.81
C THR A 800 -63.63 -18.60 -2.01
N PHE A 801 -63.42 -19.84 -2.46
CA PHE A 801 -64.16 -20.52 -3.53
C PHE A 801 -65.68 -20.36 -3.38
N VAL A 802 -66.30 -19.38 -4.06
CA VAL A 802 -67.76 -19.32 -4.18
C VAL A 802 -68.22 -20.55 -4.98
N ARG A 803 -69.00 -21.39 -4.31
CA ARG A 803 -69.86 -22.40 -4.93
C ARG A 803 -70.60 -21.81 -6.15
N GLY A 804 -70.26 -22.31 -7.34
CA GLY A 804 -71.23 -22.59 -8.41
C GLY A 804 -71.51 -21.55 -9.52
N HIS A 805 -70.98 -21.83 -10.72
CA HIS A 805 -71.54 -21.65 -12.10
C HIS A 805 -71.56 -20.28 -12.87
N ARG A 806 -70.95 -20.34 -14.09
CA ARG A 806 -71.19 -19.66 -15.43
C ARG A 806 -70.84 -18.16 -15.58
N GLU A 807 -70.41 -17.57 -16.72
CA GLU A 807 -69.97 -17.90 -18.11
C GLU A 807 -69.47 -16.59 -18.79
N PHE A 808 -68.31 -16.55 -19.51
CA PHE A 808 -68.06 -16.04 -20.90
C PHE A 808 -66.56 -15.72 -21.20
N ARG A 809 -66.23 -15.57 -22.50
CA ARG A 809 -65.17 -16.32 -23.21
C ARG A 809 -63.83 -15.61 -23.49
N TYR A 810 -62.76 -16.30 -23.10
CA TYR A 810 -61.30 -16.10 -23.30
C TYR A 810 -60.78 -15.86 -24.75
N GLY A 811 -61.64 -15.89 -25.78
CA GLY A 811 -61.22 -16.01 -27.18
C GLY A 811 -60.80 -14.71 -27.87
N GLU A 812 -61.49 -13.59 -27.60
CA GLU A 812 -61.23 -12.32 -28.30
C GLU A 812 -60.11 -11.50 -27.63
N LEU A 813 -60.03 -11.54 -26.30
CA LEU A 813 -58.99 -10.86 -25.52
C LEU A 813 -57.58 -11.40 -25.83
N ARG A 814 -57.46 -12.71 -26.00
CA ARG A 814 -56.19 -13.37 -26.37
C ARG A 814 -55.68 -12.94 -27.74
N ARG A 815 -56.58 -12.62 -28.68
CA ARG A 815 -56.22 -12.28 -30.06
C ARG A 815 -55.66 -10.85 -30.18
N MET A 816 -56.21 -9.89 -29.44
CA MET A 816 -55.69 -8.50 -29.42
C MET A 816 -54.34 -8.38 -28.71
N ILE A 817 -54.15 -9.11 -27.61
CA ILE A 817 -52.91 -9.09 -26.83
C ILE A 817 -51.76 -9.77 -27.60
N THR A 818 -52.05 -10.86 -28.32
CA THR A 818 -51.03 -11.56 -29.13
C THR A 818 -50.52 -10.68 -30.28
N GLN A 819 -51.38 -9.83 -30.85
CA GLN A 819 -51.02 -8.94 -31.96
C GLN A 819 -50.17 -7.75 -31.48
N PHE A 820 -50.44 -7.21 -30.29
CA PHE A 820 -49.64 -6.15 -29.66
C PHE A 820 -48.23 -6.62 -29.22
N ILE A 821 -48.13 -7.86 -28.70
CA ILE A 821 -46.85 -8.47 -28.30
C ILE A 821 -45.94 -8.76 -29.51
N GLN A 822 -46.52 -9.02 -30.69
CA GLN A 822 -45.74 -9.28 -31.90
C GLN A 822 -45.10 -8.01 -32.48
N GLU A 823 -45.69 -6.83 -32.29
CA GLU A 823 -45.21 -5.57 -32.90
C GLU A 823 -44.16 -4.82 -32.05
N HIS A 824 -44.04 -5.11 -30.74
CA HIS A 824 -43.14 -4.37 -29.83
C HIS A 824 -42.33 -5.28 -28.87
N ARG A 825 -41.51 -6.17 -29.44
CA ARG A 825 -40.83 -7.25 -28.70
C ARG A 825 -39.74 -6.85 -27.68
N GLU A 826 -39.10 -5.69 -27.80
CA GLU A 826 -37.95 -5.35 -26.93
C GLU A 826 -38.30 -4.57 -25.66
N PHE A 827 -39.54 -4.09 -25.50
CA PHE A 827 -39.95 -3.30 -24.33
C PHE A 827 -40.77 -4.09 -23.28
N LEU A 828 -40.92 -5.42 -23.44
CA LEU A 828 -41.91 -6.22 -22.71
C LEU A 828 -41.37 -7.18 -21.64
N ILE A 829 -40.07 -7.22 -21.36
CA ILE A 829 -39.54 -8.08 -20.27
C ILE A 829 -39.83 -7.49 -18.87
N PHE A 830 -40.03 -6.17 -18.77
CA PHE A 830 -40.28 -5.49 -17.49
C PHE A 830 -41.75 -5.16 -17.19
N ALA A 831 -42.68 -5.42 -18.12
CA ALA A 831 -44.07 -4.92 -18.04
C ALA A 831 -45.14 -5.99 -17.79
N SER A 832 -44.79 -7.27 -17.62
CA SER A 832 -45.80 -8.34 -17.46
C SER A 832 -46.66 -8.18 -16.20
N THR A 833 -46.07 -7.79 -15.07
CA THR A 833 -46.77 -7.69 -13.78
C THR A 833 -47.72 -6.48 -13.71
N MET A 834 -47.36 -5.36 -14.35
CA MET A 834 -48.19 -4.14 -14.40
C MET A 834 -49.34 -4.26 -15.40
N LEU A 835 -49.16 -5.00 -16.50
CA LEU A 835 -50.24 -5.30 -17.44
C LEU A 835 -51.26 -6.27 -16.85
N GLU A 836 -50.85 -7.25 -16.04
CA GLU A 836 -51.76 -8.17 -15.35
C GLU A 836 -52.62 -7.45 -14.29
N LEU A 837 -52.04 -6.49 -13.56
CA LEU A 837 -52.76 -5.62 -12.62
C LEU A 837 -53.75 -4.67 -13.32
N ALA A 838 -53.39 -4.14 -14.50
CA ALA A 838 -54.27 -3.29 -15.31
C ALA A 838 -55.42 -4.09 -15.97
N LEU A 839 -55.16 -5.32 -16.39
CA LEU A 839 -56.17 -6.25 -16.92
C LEU A 839 -57.18 -6.62 -15.84
N TRP A 840 -56.75 -6.84 -14.59
CA TRP A 840 -57.62 -7.09 -13.44
C TRP A 840 -58.54 -5.92 -13.10
N LYS A 841 -58.03 -4.68 -13.18
CA LYS A 841 -58.86 -3.48 -12.95
C LYS A 841 -59.94 -3.28 -14.03
N SER A 842 -59.74 -3.80 -15.24
CA SER A 842 -60.75 -3.76 -16.31
C SER A 842 -61.87 -4.79 -16.12
N VAL A 843 -61.57 -5.95 -15.52
CA VAL A 843 -62.56 -6.99 -15.19
C VAL A 843 -63.52 -6.53 -14.08
N LEU A 844 -63.09 -5.63 -13.19
CA LEU A 844 -63.92 -5.07 -12.12
C LEU A 844 -64.93 -3.99 -12.58
N ASN A 845 -64.86 -3.48 -13.81
CA ASN A 845 -65.74 -2.42 -14.30
C ASN A 845 -66.90 -2.88 -15.19
N GLU A 846 -67.05 -4.19 -15.45
CA GLU A 846 -68.23 -4.74 -16.15
C GLU A 846 -69.03 -5.71 -15.28
N SER A 847 -69.44 -5.26 -14.10
CA SER A 847 -70.70 -5.71 -13.48
C SER A 847 -71.11 -4.79 -12.33
N VAL A 848 -71.76 -3.67 -12.66
CA VAL A 848 -72.70 -3.02 -11.72
C VAL A 848 -74.11 -3.19 -12.28
N PRO A 849 -75.01 -3.94 -11.61
CA PRO A 849 -76.44 -3.74 -11.76
C PRO A 849 -76.94 -2.69 -10.77
N GLN A 850 -77.75 -1.80 -11.32
CA GLN A 850 -78.55 -0.78 -10.65
C GLN A 850 -79.41 -1.34 -9.51
N HIS A 851 -79.40 -0.71 -8.33
CA HIS A 851 -80.59 -0.06 -7.75
C HIS A 851 -80.29 0.74 -6.45
N GLN A 852 -80.55 2.05 -6.55
CA GLN A 852 -81.17 3.01 -5.61
C GLN A 852 -80.58 3.32 -4.21
N TYR A 853 -79.99 4.54 -4.15
CA TYR A 853 -80.04 5.62 -3.13
C TYR A 853 -80.74 5.34 -1.77
N THR A 854 -80.17 5.78 -0.63
CA THR A 854 -80.13 7.20 -0.20
C THR A 854 -78.96 7.55 0.75
N ASN A 855 -78.22 8.65 0.49
CA ASN A 855 -78.22 9.88 1.31
C ASN A 855 -77.15 10.90 0.84
N ASN A 856 -77.64 12.11 0.54
CA ASN A 856 -76.94 13.38 0.30
C ASN A 856 -76.44 13.97 1.65
N ASP A 857 -75.48 14.88 1.81
CA ASP A 857 -74.98 15.99 0.97
C ASP A 857 -73.51 16.33 1.33
N LEU A 858 -72.75 16.74 0.31
CA LEU A 858 -71.41 17.34 0.37
C LEU A 858 -71.44 18.57 -0.58
N MET A 859 -70.71 19.65 -0.22
CA MET A 859 -70.01 20.64 -1.08
C MET A 859 -70.34 22.14 -0.85
N ILE A 860 -69.28 22.98 -0.80
CA ILE A 860 -69.25 24.39 -1.30
C ILE A 860 -68.05 24.55 -2.26
N ARG A 861 -68.18 25.46 -3.25
CA ARG A 861 -67.53 25.46 -4.58
C ARG A 861 -66.70 26.68 -5.02
N GLU A 862 -65.64 26.51 -5.85
CA GLU A 862 -65.14 27.46 -6.89
C GLU A 862 -64.39 26.82 -8.09
N GLU A 863 -64.40 27.48 -9.27
CA GLU A 863 -64.68 26.91 -10.60
C GLU A 863 -63.73 27.39 -11.75
N ILE A 864 -63.17 26.50 -12.61
CA ILE A 864 -62.43 26.85 -13.86
C ILE A 864 -63.05 26.16 -15.11
N ARG A 865 -63.34 26.92 -16.19
CA ARG A 865 -64.01 26.45 -17.44
C ARG A 865 -63.05 26.15 -18.60
N VAL A 866 -63.25 25.03 -19.29
CA VAL A 866 -62.75 24.76 -20.65
C VAL A 866 -63.89 24.14 -21.49
N ASN A 867 -63.97 24.49 -22.78
CA ASN A 867 -65.10 24.37 -23.73
C ASN A 867 -66.03 23.16 -23.56
N GLY A 868 -67.30 23.46 -23.22
CA GLY A 868 -68.37 22.46 -23.07
C GLY A 868 -69.42 22.79 -22.00
N GLY A 869 -69.21 23.83 -21.18
CA GLY A 869 -70.23 24.38 -20.29
C GLY A 869 -70.43 23.63 -18.95
N GLN A 870 -69.55 23.96 -17.98
CA GLN A 870 -69.62 23.74 -16.51
C GLN A 870 -69.32 22.33 -15.95
N LEU A 871 -68.72 22.12 -14.76
CA LEU A 871 -67.67 22.80 -13.96
C LEU A 871 -67.32 21.83 -12.80
N PHE A 872 -66.04 21.48 -12.63
CA PHE A 872 -65.57 20.64 -11.51
C PHE A 872 -64.54 21.40 -10.68
N GLN A 873 -64.53 21.13 -9.38
CA GLN A 873 -63.64 21.77 -8.42
C GLN A 873 -62.93 20.75 -7.51
N VAL A 874 -61.70 21.08 -7.16
CA VAL A 874 -60.66 20.18 -6.61
C VAL A 874 -60.25 20.67 -5.22
N VAL A 875 -60.03 19.75 -4.26
CA VAL A 875 -59.32 20.03 -3.00
C VAL A 875 -58.24 18.96 -2.81
N ILE A 876 -56.97 19.40 -2.77
CA ILE A 876 -55.74 18.59 -2.62
C ILE A 876 -55.08 18.98 -1.28
N PRO A 877 -54.57 18.00 -0.50
CA PRO A 877 -53.37 18.23 0.30
C PRO A 877 -52.20 17.32 -0.12
N HIS A 878 -51.05 17.97 -0.32
CA HIS A 878 -49.66 17.51 -0.44
C HIS A 878 -49.34 16.05 -0.05
N VAL A 879 -48.66 15.32 -0.94
CA VAL A 879 -47.22 14.93 -0.83
C VAL A 879 -46.74 14.41 -2.20
N LEU A 880 -46.00 15.25 -2.93
CA LEU A 880 -44.95 14.87 -3.90
C LEU A 880 -44.06 16.11 -4.05
N SER A 881 -43.05 16.24 -3.18
CA SER A 881 -41.83 17.00 -3.46
C SER A 881 -40.73 15.99 -3.74
N PHE A 882 -40.12 16.12 -4.92
CA PHE A 882 -38.98 15.38 -5.46
C PHE A 882 -39.24 13.92 -5.89
N LEU A 883 -39.03 13.46 -7.14
CA LEU A 883 -38.24 13.92 -8.32
C LEU A 883 -37.65 15.32 -8.37
#